data_AF-A0A927AV21-F1
#
_entry.id   AF-A0A927AV21-F1
#
_cell.length_a   1.000
_cell.length_b   1.000
_cell.length_c   1.000
_cell.angle_alpha   90.00
_cell.angle_beta   90.00
_cell.angle_gamma   90.00
#
_symmetry.space_group_name_H-M   'P 1'
#
loop_
_entity.id
_entity.type
_entity.pdbx_description
1 polymer ?
#
loop_
_entity_poly.entity_id
_entity_poly.type
_entity_poly.pdbx_seq_one_letter_code
_entity_poly.pdbx_strand_id
1 'polypeptide(L)'
;MVPVSDSAVTENPSEKPQFTAAVIDDIFDKIQPGEIPIDLVKAFLQFIEEKYNSSLKLQLEGLPLSCPDLDEVTEEDEVYIDYINQLWDQTNDDGALSEHLLTKLFVTRADKKHQLNAVCANIVACNISVSRYGSINFEESLTEFQDKSYNLVFIDFYLSVHGDLMGEERAIEIAKKIDSQLVNNIKPVTVLMSSHANVEQRKREFREKADLTEAAFQFEPKSNLTNSITAKLKISAVIALLEYINQVQQYVQALSNAAINAADNFNKEIKALTIQDYAFIQQSRLNEEEHPLGDYMNWLYGSRWGSLLFSHEQLRSSQINLDSMRMETGWLLPEMPSMHVSNLYASALYEEHIGELAPNPLITHIAGETPKYFLHLGDIFSNIQKDQVWLVINPQCDLERTVAADQSILLLPGKLASLEMGHQPSSTITTELFLLNSKPYKIIWDSKRLFSKPYGSFTEWIQTEELDRKHRLKLPFALNIQQQIASTLTRVGLNAPPPLMQVVKVELWARDYTSNKSPKLISSSENGVFRVSLREKNKDVSKVGLTLRFAYELLDALKDYYSVLKELKTNGQATTDPSKDIGLVEALINRYDKWFFSNQSFKESIQKDPAIEIKPNWKPGALSTPLLINVLTTKSAPLEESIPNAEKQNKVELDETHS
;
A
#
# COMPACT_ATOMS: atom_id res chain seq x y z
N MET A 1 -35.20 -28.79 -6.01
CA MET A 1 -34.09 -28.21 -5.22
C MET A 1 -34.63 -27.00 -4.49
N VAL A 2 -34.81 -27.14 -3.18
CA VAL A 2 -35.29 -26.12 -2.23
C VAL A 2 -34.04 -25.62 -1.50
N PRO A 3 -33.87 -24.32 -1.26
CA PRO A 3 -32.70 -23.84 -0.52
C PRO A 3 -32.77 -24.38 0.91
N VAL A 4 -31.72 -25.08 1.32
CA VAL A 4 -31.54 -25.58 2.68
C VAL A 4 -31.29 -24.37 3.59
N SER A 5 -32.23 -24.10 4.47
CA SER A 5 -32.09 -23.10 5.53
C SER A 5 -31.25 -23.68 6.66
N ASP A 6 -29.99 -23.28 6.72
CA ASP A 6 -29.14 -23.54 7.88
C ASP A 6 -29.65 -22.76 9.11
N SER A 7 -29.52 -23.42 10.25
CA SER A 7 -29.98 -23.08 11.60
C SER A 7 -29.72 -21.63 12.02
N ALA A 8 -30.77 -21.04 12.61
CA ALA A 8 -30.85 -19.64 13.00
C ALA A 8 -29.84 -19.26 14.10
N VAL A 9 -28.85 -18.45 13.72
CA VAL A 9 -28.22 -17.50 14.63
C VAL A 9 -29.31 -16.50 15.03
N THR A 10 -29.58 -16.37 16.34
CA THR A 10 -30.62 -15.49 16.87
C THR A 10 -30.43 -14.04 16.40
N GLU A 11 -31.24 -13.63 15.43
CA GLU A 11 -31.30 -12.27 14.90
C GLU A 11 -31.79 -11.31 15.98
N ASN A 12 -31.00 -10.27 16.24
CA ASN A 12 -31.45 -9.10 16.99
C ASN A 12 -32.24 -8.21 16.00
N PRO A 13 -33.56 -8.01 16.17
CA PRO A 13 -34.44 -7.58 15.08
C PRO A 13 -34.52 -6.06 14.86
N SER A 14 -33.45 -5.27 15.01
CA SER A 14 -33.59 -3.79 14.98
C SER A 14 -32.94 -3.02 13.83
N GLU A 15 -32.03 -3.56 13.04
CA GLU A 15 -31.47 -2.83 11.88
C GLU A 15 -31.23 -3.78 10.70
N LYS A 16 -31.77 -3.45 9.52
CA LYS A 16 -31.43 -4.18 8.30
C LYS A 16 -29.91 -4.04 8.06
N PRO A 17 -29.22 -5.11 7.64
CA PRO A 17 -27.78 -5.02 7.36
C PRO A 17 -27.54 -3.95 6.30
N GLN A 18 -26.63 -3.03 6.60
CA GLN A 18 -26.33 -1.87 5.75
C GLN A 18 -25.42 -2.26 4.57
N PHE A 19 -24.70 -3.37 4.69
CA PHE A 19 -23.69 -3.81 3.75
C PHE A 19 -23.82 -5.31 3.44
N THR A 20 -23.31 -5.70 2.28
CA THR A 20 -23.36 -7.07 1.75
C THR A 20 -21.96 -7.58 1.42
N ALA A 21 -21.70 -8.85 1.72
CA ALA A 21 -20.46 -9.52 1.37
C ALA A 21 -20.72 -10.88 0.71
N ALA A 22 -19.85 -11.26 -0.21
CA ALA A 22 -19.78 -12.62 -0.75
C ALA A 22 -18.50 -13.31 -0.23
N VAL A 23 -18.59 -14.59 0.10
CA VAL A 23 -17.44 -15.43 0.46
C VAL A 23 -17.36 -16.58 -0.53
N ILE A 24 -16.24 -16.66 -1.24
CA ILE A 24 -15.96 -17.64 -2.30
C ILE A 24 -14.84 -18.56 -1.81
N ASP A 25 -15.15 -19.84 -1.65
CA ASP A 25 -14.23 -20.84 -1.09
C ASP A 25 -14.62 -22.24 -1.61
N ASP A 26 -13.64 -23.10 -1.83
CA ASP A 26 -13.86 -24.46 -2.37
C ASP A 26 -14.59 -25.37 -1.38
N ILE A 27 -14.57 -25.04 -0.09
CA ILE A 27 -15.28 -25.79 0.94
C ILE A 27 -16.80 -25.77 0.76
N PHE A 28 -17.33 -24.80 0.00
CA PHE A 28 -18.75 -24.71 -0.35
C PHE A 28 -19.11 -25.50 -1.60
N ASP A 29 -18.12 -25.98 -2.37
CA ASP A 29 -18.35 -26.91 -3.48
C ASP A 29 -18.69 -28.32 -2.96
N LYS A 30 -19.24 -29.16 -3.84
CA LYS A 30 -19.30 -30.61 -3.60
C LYS A 30 -17.89 -31.18 -3.46
N ILE A 31 -17.77 -32.32 -2.77
CA ILE A 31 -16.50 -33.05 -2.65
C ILE A 31 -16.03 -33.44 -4.05
N GLN A 32 -14.73 -33.22 -4.28
CA GLN A 32 -14.07 -33.38 -5.57
C GLN A 32 -13.27 -34.69 -5.66
N PRO A 33 -12.94 -35.15 -6.89
CA PRO A 33 -12.01 -36.26 -7.09
C PRO A 33 -10.71 -36.08 -6.30
N GLY A 34 -10.25 -37.14 -5.62
CA GLY A 34 -8.99 -37.12 -4.86
C GLY A 34 -8.98 -36.31 -3.56
N GLU A 35 -10.09 -35.71 -3.14
CA GLU A 35 -10.16 -34.95 -1.88
C GLU A 35 -10.15 -35.85 -0.65
N ILE A 36 -10.86 -36.98 -0.72
CA ILE A 36 -10.99 -37.96 0.35
C ILE A 36 -10.36 -39.27 -0.13
N PRO A 37 -9.24 -39.71 0.46
CA PRO A 37 -8.57 -40.93 0.05
C PRO A 37 -9.43 -42.17 0.30
N ILE A 38 -9.43 -43.14 -0.64
CA ILE A 38 -10.20 -44.39 -0.51
C ILE A 38 -9.81 -45.14 0.78
N ASP A 39 -8.52 -45.14 1.11
CA ASP A 39 -8.00 -45.80 2.32
C ASP A 39 -8.61 -45.23 3.61
N LEU A 40 -8.94 -43.94 3.62
CA LEU A 40 -9.60 -43.29 4.76
C LEU A 40 -11.05 -43.76 4.90
N VAL A 41 -11.74 -43.95 3.78
CA VAL A 41 -13.11 -44.52 3.74
C VAL A 41 -13.10 -45.97 4.18
N LYS A 42 -12.13 -46.78 3.70
CA LYS A 42 -11.95 -48.18 4.13
C LYS A 42 -11.72 -48.27 5.64
N ALA A 43 -10.83 -47.42 6.17
CA ALA A 43 -10.56 -47.36 7.60
C ALA A 43 -11.81 -46.97 8.42
N PHE A 44 -12.61 -46.03 7.89
CA PHE A 44 -13.87 -45.63 8.53
C PHE A 44 -14.93 -46.73 8.53
N LEU A 45 -15.12 -47.43 7.40
CA LEU A 45 -16.06 -48.55 7.31
C LEU A 45 -15.63 -49.71 8.21
N GLN A 46 -14.33 -50.04 8.24
CA GLN A 46 -13.79 -51.03 9.16
C GLN A 46 -14.08 -50.68 10.62
N PHE A 47 -13.90 -49.40 10.99
CA PHE A 47 -14.26 -48.91 12.33
C PHE A 47 -15.75 -49.11 12.63
N ILE A 48 -16.65 -48.84 11.69
CA ILE A 48 -18.10 -49.07 11.88
C ILE A 48 -18.43 -50.56 12.06
N GLU A 49 -17.69 -51.46 11.40
CA GLU A 49 -17.88 -52.90 11.51
C GLU A 49 -17.41 -53.50 12.85
N GLU A 50 -16.61 -52.78 13.63
CA GLU A 50 -16.17 -53.23 14.94
C GLU A 50 -17.34 -53.43 15.90
N LYS A 51 -17.26 -54.50 16.71
CA LYS A 51 -18.34 -55.03 17.56
C LYS A 51 -19.00 -54.00 18.51
N TYR A 52 -18.32 -52.90 18.81
CA TYR A 52 -18.82 -51.85 19.71
C TYR A 52 -19.60 -50.73 19.00
N ASN A 53 -19.66 -50.73 17.67
CA ASN A 53 -20.28 -49.67 16.85
C ASN A 53 -21.59 -50.12 16.16
N SER A 54 -22.24 -51.16 16.69
CA SER A 54 -23.44 -51.77 16.08
C SER A 54 -24.61 -50.80 15.85
N SER A 55 -24.73 -49.73 16.65
CA SER A 55 -25.74 -48.69 16.44
C SER A 55 -25.43 -47.78 15.25
N LEU A 56 -24.14 -47.48 15.01
CA LEU A 56 -23.71 -46.68 13.86
C LEU A 56 -23.88 -47.47 12.56
N LYS A 57 -23.59 -48.77 12.60
CA LYS A 57 -23.81 -49.68 11.48
C LYS A 57 -25.28 -49.70 11.04
N LEU A 58 -26.20 -49.84 11.99
CA LEU A 58 -27.64 -49.80 11.71
C LEU A 58 -28.10 -48.44 11.14
N GLN A 59 -27.49 -47.35 11.58
CA GLN A 59 -27.78 -46.01 11.02
C GLN A 59 -27.28 -45.88 9.59
N LEU A 60 -26.07 -46.35 9.30
CA LEU A 60 -25.50 -46.32 7.95
C LEU A 60 -26.27 -47.21 6.97
N GLU A 61 -26.63 -48.43 7.40
CA GLU A 61 -27.45 -49.38 6.60
C GLU A 61 -28.89 -48.88 6.39
N GLY A 62 -29.38 -48.00 7.26
CA GLY A 62 -30.70 -47.38 7.14
C GLY A 62 -30.77 -46.26 6.11
N LEU A 63 -29.63 -45.77 5.63
CA LEU A 63 -29.56 -44.74 4.60
C LEU A 63 -29.69 -45.38 3.21
N PRO A 64 -30.33 -44.70 2.24
CA PRO A 64 -30.47 -45.19 0.87
C PRO A 64 -29.17 -45.03 0.06
N LEU A 65 -28.04 -45.48 0.63
CA LEU A 65 -26.71 -45.35 0.05
C LEU A 65 -26.23 -46.69 -0.48
N SER A 66 -25.81 -46.73 -1.75
CA SER A 66 -25.14 -47.89 -2.32
C SER A 66 -23.63 -47.69 -2.17
N CYS A 67 -23.01 -48.36 -1.21
CA CYS A 67 -21.55 -48.35 -1.08
C CYS A 67 -20.93 -49.02 -2.33
N PRO A 68 -20.07 -48.33 -3.09
CA PRO A 68 -19.34 -48.95 -4.19
C PRO A 68 -18.33 -49.97 -3.67
N ASP A 69 -17.90 -50.88 -4.52
CA ASP A 69 -16.80 -51.80 -4.21
C ASP A 69 -15.48 -51.00 -4.20
N LEU A 70 -14.99 -50.69 -2.99
CA LEU A 70 -13.80 -49.88 -2.77
C LEU A 70 -12.49 -50.53 -3.23
N ASP A 71 -12.51 -51.82 -3.60
CA ASP A 71 -11.36 -52.49 -4.22
C ASP A 71 -11.36 -52.40 -5.76
N GLU A 72 -12.51 -52.04 -6.35
CA GLU A 72 -12.68 -51.93 -7.81
C GLU A 72 -12.78 -50.48 -8.32
N VAL A 73 -13.05 -49.51 -7.43
CA VAL A 73 -13.14 -48.08 -7.78
C VAL A 73 -11.87 -47.31 -7.41
N THR A 74 -11.70 -46.18 -8.09
CA THR A 74 -10.65 -45.17 -7.91
C THR A 74 -11.23 -43.87 -7.36
N GLU A 75 -10.37 -42.99 -6.85
CA GLU A 75 -10.77 -41.69 -6.30
C GLU A 75 -11.33 -40.72 -7.35
N GLU A 76 -11.24 -41.08 -8.63
CA GLU A 76 -11.75 -40.33 -9.78
C GLU A 76 -13.11 -40.84 -10.27
N ASP A 77 -13.57 -42.00 -9.80
CA ASP A 77 -14.81 -42.60 -10.28
C ASP A 77 -16.05 -41.86 -9.75
N GLU A 78 -16.98 -41.55 -10.66
CA GLU A 78 -18.22 -40.81 -10.35
C GLU A 78 -19.04 -41.48 -9.25
N VAL A 79 -19.10 -42.82 -9.25
CA VAL A 79 -19.84 -43.61 -8.25
C VAL A 79 -19.24 -43.44 -6.84
N TYR A 80 -17.90 -43.35 -6.75
CA TYR A 80 -17.22 -43.10 -5.48
C TYR A 80 -17.48 -41.68 -4.98
N ILE A 81 -17.37 -40.69 -5.86
CA ILE A 81 -17.59 -39.28 -5.53
C ILE A 81 -19.04 -39.04 -5.10
N ASP A 82 -20.01 -39.64 -5.79
CA ASP A 82 -21.43 -39.56 -5.43
C ASP A 82 -21.70 -40.16 -4.06
N TYR A 83 -21.11 -41.33 -3.76
CA TYR A 83 -21.22 -41.96 -2.45
C TYR A 83 -20.66 -41.06 -1.34
N ILE A 84 -19.48 -40.48 -1.56
CA ILE A 84 -18.83 -39.61 -0.58
C ILE A 84 -19.60 -38.29 -0.38
N ASN A 85 -20.14 -37.70 -1.45
CA ASN A 85 -21.01 -36.53 -1.34
C ASN A 85 -22.29 -36.84 -0.57
N GLN A 86 -22.90 -37.99 -0.80
CA GLN A 86 -24.09 -38.39 -0.04
C GLN A 86 -23.78 -38.61 1.45
N LEU A 87 -22.62 -39.21 1.78
CA LEU A 87 -22.16 -39.31 3.18
C LEU A 87 -21.89 -37.94 3.80
N TRP A 88 -21.33 -37.01 3.03
CA TRP A 88 -21.12 -35.64 3.48
C TRP A 88 -22.43 -34.90 3.75
N ASP A 89 -23.45 -35.10 2.94
CA ASP A 89 -24.78 -34.49 3.16
C ASP A 89 -25.39 -34.92 4.51
N GLN A 90 -25.10 -36.14 4.97
CA GLN A 90 -25.53 -36.65 6.30
C GLN A 90 -24.82 -35.97 7.47
N THR A 91 -23.73 -35.22 7.24
CA THR A 91 -23.06 -34.47 8.31
C THR A 91 -23.87 -33.27 8.79
N ASN A 92 -24.91 -32.85 8.04
CA ASN A 92 -25.79 -31.77 8.45
C ASN A 92 -26.87 -32.22 9.45
N ASP A 93 -27.03 -33.53 9.67
CA ASP A 93 -28.00 -34.07 10.63
C ASP A 93 -27.41 -34.13 12.05
N ASP A 94 -28.26 -33.90 13.05
CA ASP A 94 -27.89 -34.04 14.46
C ASP A 94 -27.92 -35.52 14.88
N GLY A 95 -26.74 -36.14 15.01
CA GLY A 95 -26.65 -37.54 15.44
C GLY A 95 -25.23 -38.08 15.63
N ALA A 96 -25.14 -39.24 16.28
CA ALA A 96 -23.87 -39.92 16.53
C ALA A 96 -23.11 -40.28 15.23
N LEU A 97 -23.83 -40.59 14.14
CA LEU A 97 -23.22 -40.84 12.84
C LEU A 97 -22.54 -39.58 12.28
N SER A 98 -23.19 -38.41 12.36
CA SER A 98 -22.62 -37.13 11.92
C SER A 98 -21.34 -36.80 12.70
N GLU A 99 -21.35 -36.97 14.04
CA GLU A 99 -20.17 -36.75 14.87
C GLU A 99 -18.99 -37.65 14.44
N HIS A 100 -19.23 -38.93 14.14
CA HIS A 100 -18.18 -39.84 13.69
C HIS A 100 -17.71 -39.54 12.27
N LEU A 101 -18.61 -39.14 11.37
CA LEU A 101 -18.25 -38.69 10.03
C LEU A 101 -17.32 -37.46 10.09
N LEU A 102 -17.65 -36.46 10.93
CA LEU A 102 -16.84 -35.25 11.09
C LEU A 102 -15.50 -35.52 11.81
N THR A 103 -15.46 -36.43 12.78
CA THR A 103 -14.26 -36.69 13.61
C THR A 103 -13.34 -37.79 13.09
N LYS A 104 -13.79 -38.60 12.12
CA LYS A 104 -12.98 -39.71 11.56
C LYS A 104 -12.78 -39.63 10.05
N LEU A 105 -13.83 -39.38 9.29
CA LEU A 105 -13.77 -39.43 7.82
C LEU A 105 -13.46 -38.06 7.21
N PHE A 106 -14.11 -37.00 7.70
CA PHE A 106 -14.04 -35.67 7.11
C PHE A 106 -13.30 -34.64 7.97
N VAL A 107 -12.39 -35.07 8.85
CA VAL A 107 -11.71 -34.21 9.84
C VAL A 107 -11.16 -32.92 9.21
N THR A 108 -10.34 -33.05 8.17
CA THR A 108 -9.70 -31.90 7.50
C THR A 108 -10.73 -30.95 6.88
N ARG A 109 -11.77 -31.50 6.25
CA ARG A 109 -12.84 -30.72 5.61
C ARG A 109 -13.72 -30.04 6.66
N ALA A 110 -14.04 -30.74 7.75
CA ALA A 110 -14.80 -30.22 8.88
C ALA A 110 -14.07 -29.06 9.58
N ASP A 111 -12.76 -29.21 9.82
CA ASP A 111 -11.93 -28.15 10.41
C ASP A 111 -11.87 -26.90 9.53
N LYS A 112 -11.70 -27.07 8.21
CA LYS A 112 -11.75 -25.96 7.23
C LYS A 112 -13.12 -25.27 7.24
N LYS A 113 -14.22 -26.05 7.19
CA LYS A 113 -15.60 -25.52 7.24
C LYS A 113 -15.86 -24.77 8.55
N HIS A 114 -15.37 -25.27 9.69
CA HIS A 114 -15.50 -24.61 10.99
C HIS A 114 -14.74 -23.26 11.01
N GLN A 115 -13.50 -23.23 10.52
CA GLN A 115 -12.73 -21.98 10.40
C GLN A 115 -13.46 -20.96 9.53
N LEU A 116 -13.96 -21.36 8.36
CA LEU A 116 -14.66 -20.45 7.46
C LEU A 116 -16.02 -19.99 8.01
N ASN A 117 -16.73 -20.86 8.73
CA ASN A 117 -17.94 -20.47 9.44
C ASN A 117 -17.66 -19.43 10.53
N ALA A 118 -16.53 -19.54 11.24
CA ALA A 118 -16.10 -18.52 12.19
C ALA A 118 -15.80 -17.17 11.49
N VAL A 119 -15.15 -17.21 10.32
CA VAL A 119 -14.96 -16.01 9.47
C VAL A 119 -16.30 -15.40 9.08
N CYS A 120 -17.25 -16.20 8.56
CA CYS A 120 -18.58 -15.74 8.20
C CYS A 120 -19.31 -15.11 9.40
N ALA A 121 -19.25 -15.75 10.57
CA ALA A 121 -19.88 -15.25 11.79
C ALA A 121 -19.29 -13.91 12.23
N ASN A 122 -17.97 -13.72 12.11
CA ASN A 122 -17.32 -12.46 12.41
C ASN A 122 -17.72 -11.34 11.42
N ILE A 123 -17.90 -11.67 10.14
CA ILE A 123 -18.42 -10.71 9.14
C ILE A 123 -19.86 -10.31 9.48
N VAL A 124 -20.73 -11.28 9.81
CA VAL A 124 -22.12 -11.01 10.23
C VAL A 124 -22.17 -10.15 11.50
N ALA A 125 -21.27 -10.38 12.45
CA ALA A 125 -21.14 -9.57 13.66
C ALA A 125 -20.77 -8.09 13.38
N CYS A 126 -20.32 -7.77 12.16
CA CYS A 126 -20.07 -6.41 11.69
C CYS A 126 -21.30 -5.78 10.98
N ASN A 127 -22.50 -6.38 11.13
CA ASN A 127 -23.75 -5.94 10.47
C ASN A 127 -23.69 -6.02 8.93
N ILE A 128 -23.01 -7.05 8.41
CA ILE A 128 -22.93 -7.36 6.98
C ILE A 128 -23.69 -8.65 6.69
N SER A 129 -24.54 -8.66 5.66
CA SER A 129 -25.15 -9.90 5.18
C SER A 129 -24.16 -10.69 4.31
N VAL A 130 -23.99 -11.99 4.59
CA VAL A 130 -23.01 -12.84 3.90
C VAL A 130 -23.71 -13.83 2.98
N SER A 131 -23.34 -13.83 1.69
CA SER A 131 -23.63 -14.90 0.74
C SER A 131 -22.42 -15.82 0.59
N ARG A 132 -22.64 -17.12 0.43
CA ARG A 132 -21.58 -18.15 0.31
C ARG A 132 -21.63 -18.76 -1.08
N TYR A 133 -20.48 -18.89 -1.73
CA TYR A 133 -20.38 -19.42 -3.08
C TYR A 133 -19.23 -20.42 -3.19
N GLY A 134 -19.48 -21.52 -3.91
CA GLY A 134 -18.44 -22.44 -4.35
C GLY A 134 -17.66 -21.89 -5.55
N SER A 135 -16.52 -22.51 -5.85
CA SER A 135 -15.61 -22.12 -6.92
C SER A 135 -15.87 -22.82 -8.25
N ILE A 136 -16.43 -24.03 -8.25
CA ILE A 136 -16.46 -24.90 -9.45
C ILE A 136 -17.62 -24.55 -10.37
N ASN A 137 -18.77 -24.17 -9.80
CA ASN A 137 -19.96 -23.75 -10.56
C ASN A 137 -20.25 -22.25 -10.37
N PHE A 138 -19.20 -21.45 -10.20
CA PHE A 138 -19.38 -20.00 -10.00
C PHE A 138 -20.12 -19.35 -11.18
N GLU A 139 -20.01 -19.88 -12.40
CA GLU A 139 -20.75 -19.37 -13.57
C GLU A 139 -22.27 -19.51 -13.44
N GLU A 140 -22.76 -20.60 -12.83
CA GLU A 140 -24.19 -20.78 -12.57
C GLU A 140 -24.66 -19.79 -11.49
N SER A 141 -23.80 -19.56 -10.49
CA SER A 141 -24.04 -18.63 -9.39
C SER A 141 -23.86 -17.16 -9.79
N LEU A 142 -23.23 -16.89 -10.94
CA LEU A 142 -22.89 -15.56 -11.41
C LEU A 142 -24.14 -14.72 -11.66
N THR A 143 -25.22 -15.33 -12.15
CA THR A 143 -26.49 -14.63 -12.36
C THR A 143 -27.07 -14.13 -11.04
N GLU A 144 -27.11 -15.00 -10.02
CA GLU A 144 -27.52 -14.61 -8.66
C GLU A 144 -26.57 -13.57 -8.06
N PHE A 145 -25.27 -13.72 -8.34
CA PHE A 145 -24.25 -12.80 -7.89
C PHE A 145 -24.45 -11.41 -8.50
N GLN A 146 -24.82 -11.31 -9.78
CA GLN A 146 -25.09 -10.05 -10.47
C GLN A 146 -26.38 -9.37 -10.02
N ASP A 147 -27.41 -10.17 -9.71
CA ASP A 147 -28.69 -9.67 -9.17
C ASP A 147 -28.52 -9.06 -7.77
N LYS A 148 -27.48 -9.45 -7.03
CA LYS A 148 -27.13 -8.90 -5.72
C LYS A 148 -26.03 -7.84 -5.87
N SER A 149 -26.19 -6.71 -5.17
CA SER A 149 -25.10 -5.74 -5.03
C SER A 149 -24.22 -6.15 -3.85
N TYR A 150 -22.91 -6.34 -4.07
CA TYR A 150 -21.93 -6.66 -3.04
C TYR A 150 -21.01 -5.48 -2.78
N ASN A 151 -20.72 -5.19 -1.51
CA ASN A 151 -19.72 -4.20 -1.13
C ASN A 151 -18.33 -4.84 -0.96
N LEU A 152 -18.30 -6.08 -0.48
CA LEU A 152 -17.08 -6.85 -0.20
C LEU A 152 -17.15 -8.22 -0.85
N VAL A 153 -16.04 -8.71 -1.37
CA VAL A 153 -15.91 -10.10 -1.83
C VAL A 153 -14.67 -10.71 -1.22
N PHE A 154 -14.83 -11.79 -0.47
CA PHE A 154 -13.76 -12.59 0.09
C PHE A 154 -13.50 -13.78 -0.83
N ILE A 155 -12.26 -13.95 -1.30
CA ILE A 155 -11.89 -15.03 -2.22
C ILE A 155 -10.75 -15.82 -1.60
N ASP A 156 -10.89 -17.14 -1.46
CA ASP A 156 -9.74 -17.97 -1.08
C ASP A 156 -8.72 -18.03 -2.22
N PHE A 157 -7.44 -17.95 -1.88
CA PHE A 157 -6.36 -17.94 -2.86
C PHE A 157 -6.18 -19.31 -3.56
N TYR A 158 -6.50 -20.40 -2.87
CA TYR A 158 -6.37 -21.76 -3.39
C TYR A 158 -7.74 -22.40 -3.58
N LEU A 159 -8.36 -22.17 -4.73
CA LEU A 159 -9.66 -22.78 -5.09
C LEU A 159 -9.49 -24.16 -5.74
N SER A 160 -8.66 -25.01 -5.12
CA SER A 160 -8.43 -26.39 -5.56
C SER A 160 -8.09 -27.33 -4.39
N VAL A 161 -8.46 -28.60 -4.60
CA VAL A 161 -8.29 -29.71 -3.66
C VAL A 161 -6.84 -29.87 -3.18
N HIS A 162 -5.87 -29.60 -4.05
CA HIS A 162 -4.45 -29.84 -3.79
C HIS A 162 -3.62 -28.57 -3.55
N GLY A 163 -4.24 -27.38 -3.48
CA GLY A 163 -3.51 -26.13 -3.24
C GLY A 163 -2.43 -25.84 -4.31
N ASP A 164 -2.70 -26.23 -5.55
CA ASP A 164 -1.79 -26.17 -6.69
C ASP A 164 -1.98 -24.88 -7.52
N LEU A 165 -1.17 -24.71 -8.56
CA LEU A 165 -1.23 -23.55 -9.47
C LEU A 165 -2.61 -23.39 -10.14
N MET A 166 -3.33 -24.49 -10.34
CA MET A 166 -4.68 -24.48 -10.93
C MET A 166 -5.70 -23.80 -10.01
N GLY A 167 -5.57 -23.95 -8.69
CA GLY A 167 -6.44 -23.27 -7.73
C GLY A 167 -6.26 -21.76 -7.71
N GLU A 168 -5.03 -21.28 -7.92
CA GLU A 168 -4.73 -19.86 -8.04
C GLU A 168 -5.26 -19.26 -9.35
N GLU A 169 -5.04 -19.95 -10.47
CA GLU A 169 -5.56 -19.51 -11.77
C GLU A 169 -7.09 -19.36 -11.73
N ARG A 170 -7.78 -20.30 -11.08
CA ARG A 170 -9.23 -20.22 -10.88
C ARG A 170 -9.64 -19.01 -10.03
N ALA A 171 -8.93 -18.73 -8.94
CA ALA A 171 -9.21 -17.55 -8.11
C ALA A 171 -9.00 -16.23 -8.90
N ILE A 172 -7.98 -16.18 -9.76
CA ILE A 172 -7.72 -15.04 -10.67
C ILE A 172 -8.86 -14.89 -11.68
N GLU A 173 -9.32 -15.98 -12.29
CA GLU A 173 -10.43 -15.96 -13.25
C GLU A 173 -11.73 -15.49 -12.62
N ILE A 174 -12.05 -15.97 -11.41
CA ILE A 174 -13.24 -15.54 -10.67
C ILE A 174 -13.16 -14.05 -10.33
N ALA A 175 -12.01 -13.57 -9.83
CA ALA A 175 -11.81 -12.15 -9.54
C ALA A 175 -11.99 -11.27 -10.80
N LYS A 176 -11.43 -11.70 -11.95
CA LYS A 176 -11.62 -11.03 -13.25
C LYS A 176 -13.07 -10.99 -13.70
N LYS A 177 -13.79 -12.10 -13.58
CA LYS A 177 -15.20 -12.19 -13.96
C LYS A 177 -16.03 -11.22 -13.12
N ILE A 178 -15.79 -11.17 -11.80
CA ILE A 178 -16.45 -10.22 -10.90
C ILE A 178 -16.16 -8.78 -11.31
N ASP A 179 -14.90 -8.42 -11.56
CA ASP A 179 -14.53 -7.04 -11.89
C ASP A 179 -15.05 -6.58 -13.27
N SER A 180 -15.01 -7.47 -14.27
CA SER A 180 -15.35 -7.16 -15.67
C SER A 180 -16.86 -7.18 -15.96
N GLN A 181 -17.64 -7.99 -15.25
CA GLN A 181 -19.07 -8.20 -15.55
C GLN A 181 -20.01 -7.34 -14.70
N LEU A 182 -19.50 -6.61 -13.70
CA LEU A 182 -20.25 -5.60 -12.96
C LEU A 182 -20.28 -4.27 -13.75
N VAL A 183 -21.02 -4.25 -14.85
CA VAL A 183 -21.05 -3.13 -15.81
C VAL A 183 -21.80 -1.90 -15.29
N ASN A 184 -22.70 -2.07 -14.32
CA ASN A 184 -23.57 -1.00 -13.81
C ASN A 184 -23.55 -0.82 -12.27
N ASN A 185 -22.69 -1.56 -11.56
CA ASN A 185 -22.67 -1.60 -10.11
C ASN A 185 -21.39 -1.01 -9.53
N ILE A 186 -21.50 -0.56 -8.28
CA ILE A 186 -20.36 -0.32 -7.40
C ILE A 186 -19.50 -1.60 -7.39
N LYS A 187 -18.24 -1.49 -7.84
CA LYS A 187 -17.30 -2.62 -7.81
C LYS A 187 -16.99 -2.95 -6.34
N PRO A 188 -17.10 -4.22 -5.92
CA PRO A 188 -16.78 -4.58 -4.55
C PRO A 188 -15.29 -4.45 -4.27
N VAL A 189 -14.95 -4.30 -2.99
CA VAL A 189 -13.57 -4.48 -2.52
C VAL A 189 -13.28 -5.98 -2.42
N THR A 190 -12.23 -6.42 -3.11
CA THR A 190 -11.78 -7.81 -3.10
C THR A 190 -10.80 -8.03 -1.96
N VAL A 191 -11.17 -8.91 -1.03
CA VAL A 191 -10.33 -9.38 0.07
C VAL A 191 -9.87 -10.79 -0.25
N LEU A 192 -8.62 -10.91 -0.68
CA LEU A 192 -7.98 -12.21 -0.87
C LEU A 192 -7.64 -12.82 0.48
N MET A 193 -8.11 -14.03 0.75
CA MET A 193 -7.84 -14.74 1.98
C MET A 193 -7.03 -16.01 1.75
N SER A 194 -6.20 -16.39 2.72
CA SER A 194 -5.50 -17.67 2.68
C SER A 194 -5.04 -18.12 4.07
N SER A 195 -4.90 -19.43 4.27
CA SER A 195 -4.26 -20.00 5.45
C SER A 195 -2.72 -20.10 5.31
N HIS A 196 -2.16 -19.88 4.13
CA HIS A 196 -0.72 -20.04 3.87
C HIS A 196 0.02 -18.70 3.91
N ALA A 197 1.15 -18.66 4.63
CA ALA A 197 1.95 -17.44 4.81
C ALA A 197 2.69 -16.99 3.53
N ASN A 198 2.96 -17.91 2.60
CA ASN A 198 3.66 -17.61 1.33
C ASN A 198 2.82 -16.74 0.36
N VAL A 199 1.50 -16.68 0.54
CA VAL A 199 0.59 -15.93 -0.35
C VAL A 199 0.82 -14.42 -0.27
N GLU A 200 1.34 -13.92 0.86
CA GLU A 200 1.63 -12.49 1.01
C GLU A 200 2.66 -11.99 -0.01
N GLN A 201 3.61 -12.84 -0.42
CA GLN A 201 4.59 -12.53 -1.46
C GLN A 201 3.99 -12.54 -2.87
N ARG A 202 2.91 -13.30 -3.05
CA ARG A 202 2.24 -13.55 -4.34
C ARG A 202 1.02 -12.65 -4.57
N LYS A 203 0.59 -11.89 -3.55
CA LYS A 203 -0.56 -10.99 -3.63
C LYS A 203 -0.46 -9.96 -4.77
N ARG A 204 0.75 -9.48 -5.06
CA ARG A 204 1.00 -8.52 -6.15
C ARG A 204 0.75 -9.17 -7.51
N GLU A 205 1.30 -10.36 -7.74
CA GLU A 205 1.13 -11.11 -8.99
C GLU A 205 -0.34 -11.47 -9.20
N PHE A 206 -1.05 -11.90 -8.15
CA PHE A 206 -2.48 -12.16 -8.20
C PHE A 206 -3.26 -10.93 -8.66
N ARG A 207 -3.05 -9.79 -7.99
CA ARG A 207 -3.75 -8.53 -8.29
C ARG A 207 -3.51 -8.06 -9.72
N GLU A 208 -2.25 -8.08 -10.18
CA GLU A 208 -1.89 -7.69 -11.54
C GLU A 208 -2.52 -8.63 -12.58
N LYS A 209 -2.44 -9.95 -12.36
CA LYS A 209 -3.09 -10.93 -13.24
C LYS A 209 -4.60 -10.82 -13.20
N ALA A 210 -5.21 -10.39 -12.09
CA ALA A 210 -6.65 -10.21 -11.96
C ALA A 210 -7.16 -8.83 -12.42
N ASP A 211 -6.25 -7.92 -12.83
CA ASP A 211 -6.53 -6.53 -13.23
C ASP A 211 -7.25 -5.70 -12.14
N LEU A 212 -6.93 -5.98 -10.87
CA LEU A 212 -7.56 -5.30 -9.73
C LEU A 212 -6.83 -4.00 -9.37
N THR A 213 -7.61 -2.95 -9.10
CA THR A 213 -7.06 -1.68 -8.58
C THR A 213 -6.56 -1.87 -7.14
N GLU A 214 -5.33 -1.43 -6.84
CA GLU A 214 -4.72 -1.56 -5.51
C GLU A 214 -5.63 -1.03 -4.39
N ALA A 215 -6.31 0.10 -4.62
CA ALA A 215 -7.21 0.72 -3.64
C ALA A 215 -8.39 -0.19 -3.24
N ALA A 216 -8.77 -1.15 -4.07
CA ALA A 216 -9.90 -2.04 -3.87
C ALA A 216 -9.49 -3.51 -3.69
N PHE A 217 -8.21 -3.75 -3.42
CA PHE A 217 -7.66 -5.06 -3.19
C PHE A 217 -6.98 -5.11 -1.83
N GLN A 218 -7.29 -6.13 -1.03
CA GLN A 218 -6.63 -6.38 0.24
C GLN A 218 -6.30 -7.86 0.38
N PHE A 219 -5.24 -8.16 1.13
CA PHE A 219 -4.90 -9.54 1.50
C PHE A 219 -5.04 -9.72 3.00
N GLU A 220 -5.75 -10.77 3.40
CA GLU A 220 -6.01 -11.08 4.80
C GLU A 220 -5.84 -12.56 5.13
N PRO A 221 -4.90 -12.92 6.03
CA PRO A 221 -4.80 -14.30 6.53
C PRO A 221 -6.11 -14.79 7.16
N LYS A 222 -6.52 -16.04 6.88
CA LYS A 222 -7.74 -16.64 7.47
C LYS A 222 -7.69 -16.66 9.00
N SER A 223 -6.50 -16.75 9.60
CA SER A 223 -6.29 -16.66 11.05
C SER A 223 -6.72 -15.29 11.63
N ASN A 224 -6.48 -14.20 10.90
CA ASN A 224 -6.88 -12.85 11.31
C ASN A 224 -8.40 -12.65 11.20
N LEU A 225 -9.02 -13.24 10.17
CA LEU A 225 -10.47 -13.18 9.96
C LEU A 225 -11.24 -14.09 10.94
N THR A 226 -10.60 -15.13 11.47
CA THR A 226 -11.16 -16.01 12.51
C THR A 226 -11.16 -15.33 13.89
N ASN A 227 -10.19 -14.45 14.16
CA ASN A 227 -10.15 -13.67 15.39
C ASN A 227 -11.19 -12.53 15.36
N SER A 228 -12.20 -12.60 16.22
CA SER A 228 -13.34 -11.66 16.21
C SER A 228 -12.94 -10.20 16.39
N ILE A 229 -11.89 -9.89 17.17
CA ILE A 229 -11.43 -8.52 17.40
C ILE A 229 -10.71 -8.00 16.16
N THR A 230 -9.77 -8.78 15.63
CA THR A 230 -8.98 -8.40 14.44
C THR A 230 -9.87 -8.27 13.22
N ALA A 231 -10.75 -9.24 12.98
CA ALA A 231 -11.72 -9.22 11.89
C ALA A 231 -12.61 -7.97 11.97
N LYS A 232 -13.19 -7.69 13.14
CA LYS A 232 -14.04 -6.52 13.33
C LYS A 232 -13.32 -5.21 13.03
N LEU A 233 -12.09 -5.04 13.52
CA LEU A 233 -11.31 -3.83 13.28
C LEU A 233 -11.02 -3.64 11.78
N LYS A 234 -10.56 -4.69 11.10
CA LYS A 234 -10.18 -4.64 9.69
C LYS A 234 -11.40 -4.41 8.78
N ILE A 235 -12.45 -5.19 8.96
CA ILE A 235 -13.69 -5.05 8.20
C ILE A 235 -14.28 -3.65 8.41
N SER A 236 -14.33 -3.16 9.65
CA SER A 236 -14.84 -1.81 9.92
C SER A 236 -14.00 -0.71 9.26
N ALA A 237 -12.67 -0.89 9.19
CA ALA A 237 -11.79 0.05 8.49
C ALA A 237 -12.07 0.06 6.98
N VAL A 238 -12.27 -1.10 6.36
CA VAL A 238 -12.65 -1.19 4.94
C VAL A 238 -14.00 -0.55 4.70
N ILE A 239 -15.01 -0.86 5.53
CA ILE A 239 -16.36 -0.27 5.43
C ILE A 239 -16.30 1.25 5.47
N ALA A 240 -15.53 1.81 6.40
CA ALA A 240 -15.37 3.26 6.53
C ALA A 240 -14.72 3.90 5.29
N LEU A 241 -13.99 3.12 4.48
CA LEU A 241 -13.32 3.59 3.28
C LEU A 241 -14.06 3.26 1.97
N LEU A 242 -15.12 2.45 2.00
CA LEU A 242 -15.81 1.92 0.81
C LEU A 242 -16.18 3.02 -0.20
N GLU A 243 -16.80 4.10 0.27
CA GLU A 243 -17.23 5.18 -0.63
C GLU A 243 -16.05 5.81 -1.38
N TYR A 244 -14.93 6.04 -0.68
CA TYR A 244 -13.71 6.58 -1.28
C TYR A 244 -13.10 5.60 -2.29
N ILE A 245 -13.02 4.31 -1.92
CA ILE A 245 -12.48 3.26 -2.79
C ILE A 245 -13.28 3.19 -4.09
N ASN A 246 -14.60 3.17 -4.00
CA ASN A 246 -15.50 3.06 -5.15
C ASN A 246 -15.33 4.21 -6.13
N GLN A 247 -15.27 5.44 -5.62
CA GLN A 247 -15.09 6.62 -6.45
C GLN A 247 -13.67 6.67 -7.07
N VAL A 248 -12.64 6.24 -6.35
CA VAL A 248 -11.28 6.08 -6.91
C VAL A 248 -11.26 5.04 -8.02
N GLN A 249 -11.88 3.87 -7.83
CA GLN A 249 -11.99 2.84 -8.87
C GLN A 249 -12.70 3.38 -10.12
N GLN A 250 -13.82 4.10 -9.95
CA GLN A 250 -14.54 4.71 -11.07
C GLN A 250 -13.67 5.71 -11.82
N TYR A 251 -12.90 6.54 -11.10
CA TYR A 251 -11.96 7.47 -11.72
C TYR A 251 -10.84 6.76 -12.47
N VAL A 252 -10.22 5.73 -11.88
CA VAL A 252 -9.15 4.94 -12.52
C VAL A 252 -9.66 4.26 -13.78
N GLN A 253 -10.86 3.67 -13.74
CA GLN A 253 -11.49 3.07 -14.92
C GLN A 253 -11.78 4.11 -16.00
N ALA A 254 -12.35 5.27 -15.62
CA ALA A 254 -12.63 6.34 -16.56
C ALA A 254 -11.35 6.90 -17.20
N LEU A 255 -10.26 7.00 -16.43
CA LEU A 255 -8.94 7.40 -16.90
C LEU A 255 -8.35 6.39 -17.88
N SER A 256 -8.45 5.10 -17.58
CA SER A 256 -7.98 4.02 -18.47
C SER A 256 -8.72 4.05 -19.81
N ASN A 257 -10.06 4.12 -19.78
CA ASN A 257 -10.88 4.22 -20.98
C ASN A 257 -10.57 5.49 -21.78
N ALA A 258 -10.41 6.64 -21.09
CA ALA A 258 -10.04 7.90 -21.73
C ALA A 258 -8.64 7.84 -22.37
N ALA A 259 -7.69 7.14 -21.76
CA ALA A 259 -6.34 6.95 -22.30
C ALA A 259 -6.34 6.11 -23.57
N ILE A 260 -7.10 5.01 -23.61
CA ILE A 260 -7.27 4.18 -24.82
C ILE A 260 -7.87 5.02 -25.96
N ASN A 261 -8.95 5.75 -25.67
CA ASN A 261 -9.60 6.61 -26.67
C ASN A 261 -8.70 7.76 -27.14
N ALA A 262 -7.96 8.39 -26.22
CA ALA A 262 -6.99 9.43 -26.55
C ALA A 262 -5.87 8.88 -27.43
N ALA A 263 -5.40 7.66 -27.16
CA ALA A 263 -4.40 6.97 -27.97
C ALA A 263 -4.83 6.78 -29.41
N ASP A 264 -6.03 6.25 -29.61
CA ASP A 264 -6.55 6.00 -30.95
C ASP A 264 -6.74 7.29 -31.73
N ASN A 265 -7.25 8.35 -31.09
CA ASN A 265 -7.45 9.64 -31.74
C ASN A 265 -6.13 10.34 -32.05
N PHE A 266 -5.19 10.33 -31.10
CA PHE A 266 -3.86 10.88 -31.29
C PHE A 266 -3.12 10.20 -32.45
N ASN A 267 -3.18 8.87 -32.51
CA ASN A 267 -2.58 8.11 -33.60
C ASN A 267 -3.20 8.45 -34.97
N LYS A 268 -4.52 8.68 -35.03
CA LYS A 268 -5.19 9.13 -36.27
C LYS A 268 -4.71 10.53 -36.67
N GLU A 269 -4.59 11.45 -35.73
CA GLU A 269 -4.16 12.84 -35.99
C GLU A 269 -2.70 12.92 -36.43
N ILE A 270 -1.78 12.21 -35.76
CA ILE A 270 -0.36 12.20 -36.18
C ILE A 270 -0.21 11.60 -37.58
N LYS A 271 -0.93 10.53 -37.90
CA LYS A 271 -0.90 9.91 -39.24
C LYS A 271 -1.47 10.82 -40.34
N ALA A 272 -2.26 11.83 -39.98
CA ALA A 272 -2.78 12.81 -40.91
C ALA A 272 -1.81 13.96 -41.20
N LEU A 273 -0.76 14.13 -40.38
CA LEU A 273 0.26 15.17 -40.60
C LEU A 273 1.06 14.87 -41.87
N THR A 274 1.12 15.86 -42.75
CA THR A 274 1.85 15.80 -44.02
C THR A 274 3.26 16.36 -43.85
N ILE A 275 4.18 16.02 -44.76
CA ILE A 275 5.54 16.59 -44.76
C ILE A 275 5.54 18.12 -44.86
N GLN A 276 4.52 18.69 -45.53
CA GLN A 276 4.32 20.13 -45.65
C GLN A 276 4.05 20.78 -44.30
N ASP A 277 3.36 20.10 -43.38
CA ASP A 277 3.08 20.62 -42.03
C ASP A 277 4.38 20.72 -41.21
N TYR A 278 5.22 19.68 -41.26
CA TYR A 278 6.54 19.70 -40.62
C TYR A 278 7.44 20.79 -41.22
N ALA A 279 7.48 20.91 -42.55
CA ALA A 279 8.24 21.95 -43.23
C ALA A 279 7.74 23.35 -42.88
N PHE A 280 6.43 23.55 -42.78
CA PHE A 280 5.82 24.82 -42.39
C PHE A 280 6.23 25.23 -40.96
N ILE A 281 6.16 24.31 -39.99
CA ILE A 281 6.59 24.59 -38.61
C ILE A 281 8.07 24.96 -38.56
N GLN A 282 8.91 24.17 -39.23
CA GLN A 282 10.35 24.40 -39.26
C GLN A 282 10.70 25.76 -39.88
N GLN A 283 10.11 26.08 -41.03
CA GLN A 283 10.41 27.31 -41.77
C GLN A 283 9.81 28.57 -41.16
N SER A 284 8.65 28.48 -40.49
CA SER A 284 7.92 29.66 -40.03
C SER A 284 8.34 30.16 -38.64
N ARG A 285 8.92 29.30 -37.81
CA ARG A 285 9.20 29.59 -36.39
C ARG A 285 10.58 29.10 -35.97
N LEU A 286 10.87 27.82 -36.19
CA LEU A 286 12.02 27.17 -35.57
C LEU A 286 13.37 27.57 -36.18
N ASN A 287 13.41 27.90 -37.47
CA ASN A 287 14.64 28.33 -38.14
C ASN A 287 15.19 29.65 -37.56
N GLU A 288 14.33 30.58 -37.15
CA GLU A 288 14.78 31.85 -36.55
C GLU A 288 15.28 31.65 -35.11
N GLU A 289 14.79 30.62 -34.42
CA GLU A 289 15.08 30.32 -33.02
C GLU A 289 16.11 29.17 -32.86
N GLU A 290 16.67 28.63 -33.95
CA GLU A 290 17.61 27.50 -33.97
C GLU A 290 17.16 26.28 -33.12
N HIS A 291 15.85 26.09 -32.98
CA HIS A 291 15.25 25.05 -32.14
C HIS A 291 15.06 23.75 -32.96
N PRO A 292 15.54 22.58 -32.50
CA PRO A 292 15.32 21.30 -33.16
C PRO A 292 13.83 20.95 -33.33
N LEU A 293 13.44 20.58 -34.56
CA LEU A 293 12.05 20.20 -34.86
C LEU A 293 11.54 19.06 -33.98
N GLY A 294 12.37 18.05 -33.70
CA GLY A 294 11.99 16.89 -32.89
C GLY A 294 11.55 17.26 -31.47
N ASP A 295 12.33 18.11 -30.79
CA ASP A 295 12.03 18.56 -29.42
C ASP A 295 10.75 19.38 -29.37
N TYR A 296 10.56 20.28 -30.35
CA TYR A 296 9.33 21.03 -30.51
C TYR A 296 8.11 20.14 -30.75
N MET A 297 8.24 19.13 -31.62
CA MET A 297 7.16 18.18 -31.90
C MET A 297 6.83 17.34 -30.67
N ASN A 298 7.81 16.90 -29.88
CA ASN A 298 7.57 16.17 -28.63
C ASN A 298 6.70 16.98 -27.66
N TRP A 299 7.01 18.27 -27.49
CA TRP A 299 6.19 19.16 -26.67
C TRP A 299 4.76 19.32 -27.21
N LEU A 300 4.62 19.54 -28.52
CA LEU A 300 3.30 19.72 -29.16
C LEU A 300 2.46 18.45 -29.07
N TYR A 301 3.07 17.29 -29.31
CA TYR A 301 2.47 15.97 -29.17
C TYR A 301 2.04 15.67 -27.74
N GLY A 302 2.91 15.90 -26.75
CA GLY A 302 2.56 15.73 -25.34
C GLY A 302 1.38 16.62 -24.92
N SER A 303 1.37 17.87 -25.39
CA SER A 303 0.27 18.81 -25.13
C SER A 303 -1.04 18.36 -25.78
N ARG A 304 -0.99 17.88 -27.04
CA ARG A 304 -2.18 17.39 -27.74
C ARG A 304 -2.71 16.11 -27.11
N TRP A 305 -1.85 15.18 -26.75
CA TRP A 305 -2.20 13.97 -26.03
C TRP A 305 -2.94 14.29 -24.72
N GLY A 306 -2.35 15.18 -23.90
CA GLY A 306 -2.97 15.62 -22.65
C GLY A 306 -4.34 16.25 -22.88
N SER A 307 -4.48 17.08 -23.92
CA SER A 307 -5.78 17.66 -24.30
C SER A 307 -6.80 16.59 -24.66
N LEU A 308 -6.43 15.58 -25.45
CA LEU A 308 -7.35 14.49 -25.83
C LEU A 308 -7.77 13.68 -24.59
N LEU A 309 -6.80 13.33 -23.73
CA LEU A 309 -7.04 12.60 -22.49
C LEU A 309 -8.01 13.32 -21.55
N PHE A 310 -7.71 14.58 -21.20
CA PHE A 310 -8.47 15.33 -20.19
C PHE A 310 -9.77 15.95 -20.73
N SER A 311 -10.01 15.88 -22.04
CA SER A 311 -11.28 16.32 -22.66
C SER A 311 -12.37 15.25 -22.65
N HIS A 312 -12.05 14.01 -22.26
CA HIS A 312 -13.01 12.90 -22.26
C HIS A 312 -14.11 13.12 -21.21
N GLU A 313 -15.38 13.11 -21.65
CA GLU A 313 -16.53 13.49 -20.83
C GLU A 313 -16.67 12.63 -19.55
N GLN A 314 -16.55 11.31 -19.68
CA GLN A 314 -16.64 10.40 -18.53
C GLN A 314 -15.54 10.64 -17.50
N LEU A 315 -14.32 10.95 -17.94
CA LEU A 315 -13.19 11.25 -17.05
C LEU A 315 -13.49 12.54 -16.28
N ARG A 316 -13.95 13.59 -16.97
CA ARG A 316 -14.32 14.86 -16.35
C ARG A 316 -15.44 14.70 -15.30
N SER A 317 -16.46 13.90 -15.60
CA SER A 317 -17.53 13.60 -14.65
C SER A 317 -17.01 12.86 -13.42
N SER A 318 -16.14 11.86 -13.60
CA SER A 318 -15.52 11.15 -12.47
C SER A 318 -14.55 12.04 -11.67
N GLN A 319 -13.88 13.00 -12.32
CA GLN A 319 -13.00 13.98 -11.67
C GLN A 319 -13.79 14.89 -10.73
N ILE A 320 -14.98 15.35 -11.13
CA ILE A 320 -15.84 16.18 -10.26
C ILE A 320 -16.19 15.43 -8.97
N ASN A 321 -16.51 14.14 -9.07
CA ASN A 321 -16.76 13.30 -7.90
C ASN A 321 -15.51 13.20 -7.01
N LEU A 322 -14.35 12.93 -7.62
CA LEU A 322 -13.07 12.84 -6.92
C LEU A 322 -12.69 14.17 -6.23
N ASP A 323 -12.87 15.31 -6.88
CA ASP A 323 -12.55 16.65 -6.35
C ASP A 323 -13.43 17.02 -5.14
N SER A 324 -14.67 16.50 -5.13
CA SER A 324 -15.63 16.68 -4.04
C SER A 324 -15.29 15.84 -2.80
N MET A 325 -14.41 14.83 -2.93
CA MET A 325 -14.00 14.01 -1.80
C MET A 325 -13.37 14.84 -0.70
N ARG A 326 -13.84 14.62 0.52
CA ARG A 326 -13.20 15.06 1.75
C ARG A 326 -13.10 13.84 2.64
N MET A 327 -11.87 13.41 2.95
CA MET A 327 -11.65 12.40 3.98
C MET A 327 -11.84 13.06 5.34
N GLU A 328 -13.09 13.02 5.84
CA GLU A 328 -13.45 13.60 7.14
C GLU A 328 -13.02 12.70 8.29
N THR A 329 -13.07 11.38 8.08
CA THR A 329 -12.42 10.41 8.95
C THR A 329 -10.92 10.48 8.72
N GLY A 330 -10.16 10.77 9.79
CA GLY A 330 -8.70 10.86 9.75
C GLY A 330 -8.00 9.59 9.24
N TRP A 331 -6.67 9.60 9.27
CA TRP A 331 -5.70 8.66 8.66
C TRP A 331 -5.86 7.16 8.98
N LEU A 332 -7.02 6.56 8.67
CA LEU A 332 -7.30 5.14 8.77
C LEU A 332 -6.76 4.40 7.55
N LEU A 333 -5.51 4.68 7.18
CA LEU A 333 -4.87 4.00 6.07
C LEU A 333 -4.37 2.63 6.58
N PRO A 334 -4.78 1.51 5.93
CA PRO A 334 -4.31 0.18 6.31
C PRO A 334 -2.81 0.00 5.99
N GLU A 335 -2.30 0.72 5.00
CA GLU A 335 -0.91 0.68 4.55
C GLU A 335 -0.34 2.09 4.36
N MET A 336 0.99 2.20 4.27
CA MET A 336 1.67 3.45 3.95
C MET A 336 1.45 3.84 2.48
N PRO A 337 1.44 5.13 2.13
CA PRO A 337 1.39 5.56 0.73
C PRO A 337 2.47 4.89 -0.11
N SER A 338 2.11 4.41 -1.30
CA SER A 338 3.04 3.69 -2.17
C SER A 338 4.07 4.62 -2.82
N MET A 339 5.21 4.05 -3.23
CA MET A 339 6.25 4.76 -3.99
C MET A 339 5.74 5.31 -5.34
N HIS A 340 4.58 4.85 -5.82
CA HIS A 340 4.01 5.32 -7.08
C HIS A 340 3.60 6.79 -7.01
N VAL A 341 3.16 7.27 -5.83
CA VAL A 341 2.87 8.69 -5.62
C VAL A 341 4.14 9.53 -5.80
N SER A 342 5.25 9.07 -5.23
CA SER A 342 6.56 9.71 -5.40
C SER A 342 6.97 9.71 -6.86
N ASN A 343 6.82 8.60 -7.59
CA ASN A 343 7.15 8.54 -9.02
C ASN A 343 6.26 9.49 -9.85
N LEU A 344 4.95 9.50 -9.63
CA LEU A 344 4.02 10.43 -10.28
C LEU A 344 4.42 11.89 -10.02
N TYR A 345 4.77 12.22 -8.78
CA TYR A 345 5.21 13.56 -8.41
C TYR A 345 6.56 13.91 -9.04
N ALA A 346 7.53 12.99 -9.05
CA ALA A 346 8.82 13.18 -9.70
C ALA A 346 8.66 13.43 -11.21
N SER A 347 7.86 12.63 -11.92
CA SER A 347 7.59 12.84 -13.35
C SER A 347 6.76 14.10 -13.62
N ALA A 348 6.05 14.63 -12.61
CA ALA A 348 5.41 15.95 -12.71
C ALA A 348 6.43 17.09 -12.56
N LEU A 349 7.50 16.90 -11.78
CA LEU A 349 8.57 17.89 -11.57
C LEU A 349 9.61 17.89 -12.69
N TYR A 350 9.97 16.73 -13.24
CA TYR A 350 11.10 16.57 -14.14
C TYR A 350 10.72 15.99 -15.50
N GLU A 351 11.52 16.36 -16.50
CA GLU A 351 11.76 15.54 -17.68
C GLU A 351 12.90 14.58 -17.36
N GLU A 352 12.60 13.29 -17.46
CA GLU A 352 13.54 12.19 -17.25
C GLU A 352 14.08 11.71 -18.60
N HIS A 353 15.29 11.13 -18.63
CA HIS A 353 15.90 10.53 -19.82
C HIS A 353 16.22 11.51 -20.97
N ILE A 354 16.54 12.78 -20.67
CA ILE A 354 16.92 13.81 -21.67
C ILE A 354 18.26 13.58 -22.39
N GLY A 355 18.91 12.43 -22.16
CA GLY A 355 20.20 12.07 -22.74
C GLY A 355 21.39 12.89 -22.25
N GLU A 356 22.59 12.45 -22.65
CA GLU A 356 23.83 13.20 -22.41
C GLU A 356 23.83 14.55 -23.13
N LEU A 357 24.72 15.45 -22.72
CA LEU A 357 24.84 16.75 -23.35
C LEU A 357 25.30 16.60 -24.80
N ALA A 358 24.36 16.77 -25.74
CA ALA A 358 24.62 16.65 -27.17
C ALA A 358 24.79 18.03 -27.85
N PRO A 359 25.59 18.09 -28.93
CA PRO A 359 25.65 19.28 -29.77
C PRO A 359 24.30 19.60 -30.43
N ASN A 360 24.01 20.88 -30.69
CA ASN A 360 22.80 21.28 -31.39
C ASN A 360 22.83 20.72 -32.83
N PRO A 361 21.86 19.87 -33.24
CA PRO A 361 21.87 19.22 -34.55
C PRO A 361 21.71 20.19 -35.73
N LEU A 362 21.24 21.42 -35.50
CA LEU A 362 21.05 22.43 -36.53
C LEU A 362 22.31 23.25 -36.82
N ILE A 363 23.34 23.12 -35.98
CA ILE A 363 24.58 23.90 -36.10
C ILE A 363 25.67 23.03 -36.73
N THR A 364 26.19 23.47 -37.88
CA THR A 364 27.31 22.80 -38.55
C THR A 364 28.58 22.93 -37.70
N HIS A 365 29.07 21.81 -37.19
CA HIS A 365 30.32 21.78 -36.43
C HIS A 365 31.53 21.78 -37.37
N ILE A 366 32.33 22.84 -37.32
CA ILE A 366 33.62 22.89 -38.02
C ILE A 366 34.64 22.15 -37.15
N ALA A 367 35.38 21.22 -37.76
CA ALA A 367 36.44 20.48 -37.06
C ALA A 367 37.49 21.45 -36.49
N GLY A 368 37.64 21.47 -35.16
CA GLY A 368 38.56 22.37 -34.44
C GLY A 368 37.88 23.50 -33.66
N GLU A 369 36.56 23.72 -33.82
CA GLU A 369 35.77 24.64 -33.00
C GLU A 369 35.08 23.91 -31.84
N THR A 370 34.85 24.62 -30.74
CA THR A 370 34.07 24.09 -29.60
C THR A 370 32.63 23.80 -30.04
N PRO A 371 32.14 22.55 -29.91
CA PRO A 371 30.78 22.21 -30.29
C PRO A 371 29.77 23.04 -29.48
N LYS A 372 28.78 23.60 -30.17
CA LYS A 372 27.69 24.35 -29.54
C LYS A 372 26.65 23.36 -29.01
N TYR A 373 26.68 23.12 -27.70
CA TYR A 373 25.76 22.24 -26.99
C TYR A 373 24.38 22.84 -26.78
N PHE A 374 23.36 21.98 -26.81
CA PHE A 374 21.96 22.39 -26.68
C PHE A 374 21.53 22.36 -25.19
N LEU A 375 21.67 23.50 -24.52
CA LEU A 375 21.30 23.70 -23.11
C LEU A 375 19.89 24.26 -22.97
N HIS A 376 19.22 23.90 -21.88
CA HIS A 376 17.90 24.46 -21.55
C HIS A 376 17.84 24.96 -20.11
N LEU A 377 16.97 25.94 -19.89
CA LEU A 377 16.49 26.31 -18.57
C LEU A 377 15.92 25.07 -17.89
N GLY A 378 16.33 24.82 -16.66
CA GLY A 378 15.88 23.66 -15.91
C GLY A 378 16.84 22.47 -15.97
N ASP A 379 17.83 22.45 -16.88
CA ASP A 379 18.79 21.35 -16.97
C ASP A 379 19.55 21.18 -15.64
N ILE A 380 19.55 19.95 -15.12
CA ILE A 380 20.24 19.58 -13.88
C ILE A 380 21.45 18.70 -14.21
N PHE A 381 22.60 19.17 -13.75
CA PHE A 381 23.86 18.44 -13.76
C PHE A 381 24.15 17.93 -12.35
N SER A 382 24.50 16.66 -12.21
CA SER A 382 24.72 16.02 -10.91
C SER A 382 26.05 15.28 -10.86
N ASN A 383 26.77 15.42 -9.75
CA ASN A 383 27.87 14.53 -9.37
C ASN A 383 27.43 13.75 -8.13
N ILE A 384 27.23 12.45 -8.31
CA ILE A 384 26.71 11.55 -7.27
C ILE A 384 27.73 11.33 -6.16
N GLN A 385 29.02 11.23 -6.51
CA GLN A 385 30.09 10.96 -5.54
C GLN A 385 30.30 12.15 -4.59
N LYS A 386 30.00 13.37 -5.06
CA LYS A 386 30.16 14.61 -4.31
C LYS A 386 28.85 15.13 -3.69
N ASP A 387 27.71 14.46 -3.89
CA ASP A 387 26.37 14.93 -3.52
C ASP A 387 26.06 16.36 -4.02
N GLN A 388 26.57 16.71 -5.20
CA GLN A 388 26.46 18.04 -5.77
C GLN A 388 25.53 18.05 -6.99
N VAL A 389 24.72 19.10 -7.08
CA VAL A 389 23.87 19.35 -8.24
C VAL A 389 23.99 20.81 -8.68
N TRP A 390 23.78 21.05 -9.96
CA TRP A 390 23.84 22.35 -10.59
C TRP A 390 22.65 22.52 -11.52
N LEU A 391 21.89 23.59 -11.35
CA LEU A 391 20.74 23.91 -12.18
C LEU A 391 21.06 25.07 -13.12
N VAL A 392 20.81 24.90 -14.41
CA VAL A 392 20.85 25.99 -15.40
C VAL A 392 19.64 26.90 -15.20
N ILE A 393 19.89 28.18 -14.98
CA ILE A 393 18.86 29.19 -14.65
C ILE A 393 18.84 30.37 -15.64
N ASN A 394 19.61 30.30 -16.73
CA ASN A 394 19.50 31.27 -17.82
C ASN A 394 18.07 31.29 -18.38
N PRO A 395 17.56 32.44 -18.83
CA PRO A 395 16.35 32.48 -19.65
C PRO A 395 16.48 31.55 -20.86
N GLN A 396 15.43 30.78 -21.16
CA GLN A 396 15.44 29.83 -22.28
C GLN A 396 15.77 30.52 -23.63
N CYS A 397 15.25 31.73 -23.84
CA CYS A 397 15.51 32.52 -25.06
C CYS A 397 16.99 32.90 -25.25
N ASP A 398 17.79 32.91 -24.18
CA ASP A 398 19.23 33.20 -24.24
C ASP A 398 20.06 31.96 -24.58
N LEU A 399 19.48 30.76 -24.38
CA LEU A 399 20.12 29.46 -24.62
C LEU A 399 19.76 28.86 -25.99
N GLU A 400 18.58 29.20 -26.52
CA GLU A 400 18.10 28.68 -27.82
C GLU A 400 18.78 29.35 -29.01
N ARG A 401 19.24 30.59 -28.86
CA ARG A 401 19.97 31.32 -29.91
C ARG A 401 21.43 30.89 -29.97
N THR A 402 22.12 31.27 -31.04
CA THR A 402 23.55 31.09 -31.17
C THR A 402 24.31 31.70 -29.98
N VAL A 403 24.70 30.86 -29.02
CA VAL A 403 25.37 31.28 -27.79
C VAL A 403 26.81 31.68 -28.11
N ALA A 404 27.20 32.91 -27.76
CA ALA A 404 28.58 33.36 -27.91
C ALA A 404 29.49 32.62 -26.91
N ALA A 405 30.74 32.33 -27.28
CA ALA A 405 31.64 31.54 -26.43
C ALA A 405 31.93 32.19 -25.06
N ASP A 406 31.85 33.52 -24.98
CA ASP A 406 32.01 34.33 -23.78
C ASP A 406 30.69 34.53 -23.00
N GLN A 407 29.55 34.14 -23.56
CA GLN A 407 28.27 34.25 -22.88
C GLN A 407 28.26 33.38 -21.61
N SER A 408 27.76 33.97 -20.53
CA SER A 408 27.73 33.35 -19.21
C SER A 408 26.56 32.38 -19.05
N ILE A 409 26.89 31.12 -18.77
CA ILE A 409 25.93 30.11 -18.30
C ILE A 409 25.83 30.23 -16.78
N LEU A 410 24.65 30.67 -16.33
CA LEU A 410 24.30 30.87 -14.94
C LEU A 410 23.83 29.54 -14.34
N LEU A 411 24.51 29.14 -13.28
CA LEU A 411 24.30 27.89 -12.58
C LEU A 411 23.97 28.17 -11.12
N LEU A 412 22.96 27.47 -10.62
CA LEU A 412 22.62 27.43 -9.21
C LEU A 412 23.17 26.14 -8.59
N PRO A 413 24.17 26.21 -7.70
CA PRO A 413 24.62 25.05 -6.94
C PRO A 413 23.54 24.60 -5.95
N GLY A 414 23.45 23.28 -5.78
CA GLY A 414 22.66 22.63 -4.76
C GLY A 414 23.38 21.40 -4.20
N LYS A 415 22.88 20.92 -3.08
CA LYS A 415 23.34 19.68 -2.44
C LYS A 415 22.20 18.67 -2.37
N LEU A 416 22.55 17.41 -2.61
CA LEU A 416 21.65 16.29 -2.37
C LEU A 416 21.59 16.02 -0.86
N ALA A 417 20.37 15.90 -0.36
CA ALA A 417 20.08 15.53 1.02
C ALA A 417 19.12 14.35 1.02
N SER A 418 19.33 13.38 1.92
CA SER A 418 18.32 12.34 2.17
C SER A 418 16.99 12.98 2.59
N LEU A 419 15.87 12.42 2.13
CA LEU A 419 14.52 12.83 2.56
C LEU A 419 14.32 12.76 4.09
N GLU A 420 15.10 11.93 4.78
CA GLU A 420 15.02 11.74 6.24
C GLU A 420 15.71 12.86 7.04
N MET A 421 16.47 13.76 6.39
CA MET A 421 17.10 14.87 7.10
C MET A 421 16.05 15.83 7.69
N GLY A 422 16.21 16.12 8.99
CA GLY A 422 15.29 16.96 9.76
C GLY A 422 15.12 18.40 9.24
N HIS A 423 14.22 19.12 9.92
CA HIS A 423 13.70 20.43 9.52
C HIS A 423 14.78 21.42 9.06
N GLN A 424 14.68 21.84 7.79
CA GLN A 424 15.53 22.89 7.23
C GLN A 424 14.96 24.28 7.56
N PRO A 425 15.78 25.33 7.59
CA PRO A 425 15.30 26.70 7.76
C PRO A 425 14.26 27.05 6.69
N SER A 426 13.19 27.75 7.05
CA SER A 426 12.07 28.10 6.16
C SER A 426 12.47 28.99 4.97
N SER A 427 13.70 29.53 4.95
CA SER A 427 14.21 30.41 3.90
C SER A 427 15.03 29.70 2.82
N THR A 428 15.17 28.37 2.91
CA THR A 428 16.02 27.61 1.99
C THR A 428 15.21 27.21 0.77
N ILE A 429 15.68 27.55 -0.43
CA ILE A 429 15.04 27.10 -1.68
C ILE A 429 15.30 25.61 -1.81
N THR A 430 14.24 24.82 -1.89
CA THR A 430 14.35 23.36 -1.93
C THR A 430 13.48 22.78 -3.03
N THR A 431 13.96 21.68 -3.60
CA THR A 431 13.12 20.79 -4.42
C THR A 431 12.94 19.49 -3.65
N GLU A 432 11.70 19.21 -3.26
CA GLU A 432 11.38 18.23 -2.22
C GLU A 432 11.63 16.78 -2.62
N LEU A 433 11.52 16.44 -3.90
CA LEU A 433 11.74 15.08 -4.39
C LEU A 433 12.58 15.13 -5.65
N PHE A 434 13.73 14.46 -5.65
CA PHE A 434 14.62 14.24 -6.78
C PHE A 434 15.04 12.77 -6.78
N LEU A 435 14.62 12.01 -7.78
CA LEU A 435 14.97 10.60 -7.90
C LEU A 435 16.30 10.47 -8.63
N LEU A 436 17.29 9.85 -8.00
CA LEU A 436 18.59 9.58 -8.61
C LEU A 436 18.97 8.14 -8.32
N ASN A 437 19.10 7.33 -9.38
CA ASN A 437 19.32 5.87 -9.29
C ASN A 437 18.27 5.17 -8.39
N SER A 438 16.99 5.54 -8.56
CA SER A 438 15.85 5.02 -7.78
C SER A 438 15.89 5.32 -6.28
N LYS A 439 16.82 6.18 -5.82
CA LYS A 439 16.86 6.69 -4.45
C LYS A 439 16.29 8.11 -4.41
N PRO A 440 15.41 8.40 -3.45
CA PRO A 440 14.82 9.71 -3.34
C PRO A 440 15.70 10.65 -2.51
N TYR A 441 15.99 11.82 -3.08
CA TYR A 441 16.70 12.91 -2.44
C TYR A 441 15.84 14.15 -2.41
N LYS A 442 16.22 15.09 -1.56
CA LYS A 442 15.82 16.49 -1.61
C LYS A 442 17.01 17.29 -2.12
N ILE A 443 16.76 18.25 -3.01
CA ILE A 443 17.80 19.21 -3.40
C ILE A 443 17.68 20.45 -2.54
N ILE A 444 18.76 20.82 -1.87
CA ILE A 444 18.89 22.07 -1.13
C ILE A 444 19.71 23.04 -1.99
N TRP A 445 19.06 24.06 -2.53
CA TRP A 445 19.69 25.04 -3.42
C TRP A 445 20.35 26.18 -2.63
N ASP A 446 21.57 26.53 -3.01
CA ASP A 446 22.29 27.67 -2.42
C ASP A 446 21.90 28.97 -3.13
N SER A 447 20.74 29.50 -2.76
CA SER A 447 20.19 30.77 -3.28
C SER A 447 21.11 31.99 -3.11
N LYS A 448 22.17 31.90 -2.29
CA LYS A 448 23.12 33.01 -2.04
C LYS A 448 24.32 32.96 -2.97
N ARG A 449 24.51 31.86 -3.69
CA ARG A 449 25.67 31.66 -4.58
C ARG A 449 25.17 31.40 -5.99
N LEU A 450 25.34 32.40 -6.85
CA LEU A 450 25.22 32.20 -8.29
C LEU A 450 26.60 31.85 -8.83
N PHE A 451 26.68 30.81 -9.65
CA PHE A 451 27.90 30.48 -10.36
C PHE A 451 27.73 30.82 -11.84
N SER A 452 28.80 31.27 -12.49
CA SER A 452 28.79 31.57 -13.92
C SER A 452 29.98 30.89 -14.58
N LYS A 453 29.74 30.25 -15.71
CA LYS A 453 30.77 29.69 -16.59
C LYS A 453 30.61 30.22 -18.01
N PRO A 454 31.67 30.69 -18.67
CA PRO A 454 31.63 30.98 -20.09
C PRO A 454 31.25 29.73 -20.87
N TYR A 455 30.33 29.87 -21.83
CA TYR A 455 29.81 28.78 -22.64
C TYR A 455 30.92 27.96 -23.32
N GLY A 456 31.96 28.62 -23.86
CA GLY A 456 33.08 27.95 -24.53
C GLY A 456 33.93 27.05 -23.61
N SER A 457 33.87 27.26 -22.29
CA SER A 457 34.58 26.45 -21.27
C SER A 457 33.66 25.47 -20.53
N PHE A 458 32.36 25.44 -20.89
CA PHE A 458 31.34 24.74 -20.11
C PHE A 458 31.53 23.22 -20.13
N THR A 459 31.92 22.67 -21.27
CA THR A 459 32.14 21.22 -21.44
C THR A 459 33.35 20.72 -20.68
N GLU A 460 34.45 21.46 -20.71
CA GLU A 460 35.64 21.15 -19.91
C GLU A 460 35.28 21.15 -18.42
N TRP A 461 34.45 22.11 -17.99
CA TRP A 461 33.96 22.15 -16.62
C TRP A 461 33.09 20.92 -16.26
N ILE A 462 32.17 20.51 -17.13
CA ILE A 462 31.37 19.28 -16.94
C ILE A 462 32.27 18.05 -16.78
N GLN A 463 33.25 17.90 -17.67
CA GLN A 463 34.18 16.77 -17.64
C GLN A 463 35.05 16.79 -16.39
N THR A 464 35.59 17.96 -16.03
CA THR A 464 36.45 18.13 -14.85
C THR A 464 35.70 17.87 -13.55
N GLU A 465 34.44 18.29 -13.47
CA GLU A 465 33.61 18.07 -12.29
C GLU A 465 32.88 16.72 -12.29
N GLU A 466 33.05 15.90 -13.34
CA GLU A 466 32.39 14.60 -13.53
C GLU A 466 30.87 14.71 -13.38
N LEU A 467 30.28 15.63 -14.14
CA LEU A 467 28.86 15.97 -14.06
C LEU A 467 28.02 15.23 -15.11
N ASP A 468 26.97 14.57 -14.63
CA ASP A 468 25.98 13.90 -15.48
C ASP A 468 24.74 14.77 -15.66
N ARG A 469 24.26 14.91 -16.90
CA ARG A 469 22.96 15.52 -17.24
C ARG A 469 21.93 14.40 -17.46
N LYS A 470 21.04 14.19 -16.50
CA LYS A 470 20.00 13.13 -16.58
C LYS A 470 18.58 13.64 -16.39
N HIS A 471 18.43 14.85 -15.84
CA HIS A 471 17.13 15.40 -15.47
C HIS A 471 17.05 16.86 -15.88
N ARG A 472 15.84 17.31 -16.21
CA ARG A 472 15.52 18.72 -16.37
C ARG A 472 14.27 19.03 -15.56
N LEU A 473 14.29 20.12 -14.79
CA LEU A 473 13.07 20.64 -14.18
C LEU A 473 12.12 21.15 -15.26
N LYS A 474 10.86 20.71 -15.19
CA LYS A 474 9.82 21.25 -16.06
C LYS A 474 9.67 22.74 -15.83
N LEU A 475 9.35 23.45 -16.91
CA LEU A 475 9.39 24.90 -17.00
C LEU A 475 8.72 25.64 -15.83
N PRO A 476 7.51 25.27 -15.34
CA PRO A 476 6.89 25.98 -14.21
C PRO A 476 7.74 25.95 -12.93
N PHE A 477 8.43 24.83 -12.67
CA PHE A 477 9.27 24.66 -11.49
C PHE A 477 10.63 25.34 -11.67
N ALA A 478 11.21 25.26 -12.87
CA ALA A 478 12.44 25.98 -13.19
C ALA A 478 12.24 27.51 -13.07
N LEU A 479 11.13 28.04 -13.61
CA LEU A 479 10.75 29.44 -13.49
C LEU A 479 10.44 29.84 -12.04
N ASN A 480 9.83 28.95 -11.25
CA ASN A 480 9.61 29.20 -9.83
C ASN A 480 10.94 29.40 -9.09
N ILE A 481 11.93 28.52 -9.30
CA ILE A 481 13.26 28.66 -8.71
C ILE A 481 13.94 29.95 -9.21
N GLN A 482 13.88 30.24 -10.50
CA GLN A 482 14.42 31.46 -11.08
C GLN A 482 13.80 32.72 -10.44
N GLN A 483 12.48 32.74 -10.27
CA GLN A 483 11.74 33.81 -9.60
C GLN A 483 12.13 33.92 -8.12
N GLN A 484 12.24 32.80 -7.42
CA GLN A 484 12.65 32.77 -6.02
C GLN A 484 14.05 33.36 -5.87
N ILE A 485 15.03 32.97 -6.68
CA ILE A 485 16.38 33.55 -6.68
C ILE A 485 16.35 35.05 -6.98
N ALA A 486 15.60 35.46 -8.01
CA ALA A 486 15.42 36.87 -8.33
C ALA A 486 14.79 37.66 -7.16
N SER A 487 13.89 37.04 -6.40
CA SER A 487 13.31 37.60 -5.18
C SER A 487 14.25 37.56 -3.96
N THR A 488 15.24 36.66 -3.95
CA THR A 488 16.32 36.70 -2.94
C THR A 488 17.28 37.85 -3.24
N LEU A 489 17.48 38.14 -4.54
CA LEU A 489 18.22 39.32 -5.02
C LEU A 489 17.44 40.63 -4.78
N THR A 490 16.10 40.56 -4.68
CA THR A 490 15.22 41.70 -4.32
C THR A 490 14.04 41.25 -3.45
N ARG A 491 14.04 41.59 -2.15
CA ARG A 491 13.04 41.13 -1.16
C ARG A 491 11.59 41.22 -1.67
N VAL A 492 10.98 40.07 -1.95
CA VAL A 492 9.52 39.92 -2.16
C VAL A 492 9.05 38.70 -1.37
N GLY A 493 8.03 38.88 -0.51
CA GLY A 493 7.50 37.83 0.36
C GLY A 493 6.69 36.78 -0.40
N LEU A 494 6.87 35.51 -0.05
CA LEU A 494 6.15 34.36 -0.62
C LEU A 494 5.17 33.74 0.37
N ASN A 495 4.18 33.05 -0.18
CA ASN A 495 3.15 32.29 0.55
C ASN A 495 3.72 31.04 1.23
N ALA A 496 3.08 30.61 2.31
CA ALA A 496 3.57 29.53 3.17
C ALA A 496 3.54 28.15 2.47
N PRO A 497 4.58 27.31 2.64
CA PRO A 497 4.63 25.96 2.08
C PRO A 497 3.62 25.00 2.74
N PRO A 498 3.26 23.88 2.08
CA PRO A 498 2.37 22.87 2.63
C PRO A 498 3.01 22.15 3.84
N PRO A 499 2.18 21.58 4.73
CA PRO A 499 2.67 20.92 5.94
C PRO A 499 3.40 19.60 5.61
N LEU A 500 4.65 19.49 6.04
CA LEU A 500 5.46 18.27 5.93
C LEU A 500 5.22 17.33 7.12
N MET A 501 5.21 16.03 6.85
CA MET A 501 5.09 14.95 7.84
C MET A 501 6.50 14.47 8.26
N GLN A 502 6.70 14.22 9.56
CA GLN A 502 7.91 13.63 10.11
C GLN A 502 7.56 12.40 10.96
N VAL A 503 8.19 11.25 10.72
CA VAL A 503 8.02 10.07 11.57
C VAL A 503 8.66 10.34 12.94
N VAL A 504 7.97 9.96 14.04
CA VAL A 504 8.46 10.17 15.41
C VAL A 504 8.41 8.89 16.22
N LYS A 505 9.40 8.72 17.11
CA LYS A 505 9.43 7.60 18.05
C LYS A 505 8.56 7.91 19.26
N VAL A 506 7.72 6.94 19.64
CA VAL A 506 6.87 7.05 20.82
C VAL A 506 7.17 5.91 21.78
N GLU A 507 7.26 6.26 23.05
CA GLU A 507 7.50 5.33 24.15
C GLU A 507 6.31 5.34 25.11
N LEU A 508 5.83 4.15 25.45
CA LEU A 508 4.75 3.96 26.40
C LEU A 508 5.31 3.58 27.76
N TRP A 509 5.00 4.39 28.77
CA TRP A 509 5.48 4.22 30.13
C TRP A 509 4.30 3.98 31.08
N ALA A 510 4.43 3.03 32.01
CA ALA A 510 3.49 2.88 33.12
C ALA A 510 4.21 2.63 34.45
N ARG A 511 3.43 2.51 35.52
CA ARG A 511 3.96 2.35 36.88
C ARG A 511 4.65 1.00 37.06
N ASP A 512 5.85 1.03 37.65
CA ASP A 512 6.50 -0.19 38.13
C ASP A 512 6.06 -0.53 39.55
N TYR A 513 5.35 -1.64 39.69
CA TYR A 513 4.85 -2.18 40.96
C TYR A 513 5.88 -3.00 41.73
N THR A 514 7.02 -3.33 41.12
CA THR A 514 8.08 -4.16 41.71
C THR A 514 9.18 -3.34 42.35
N SER A 515 9.58 -2.22 41.75
CA SER A 515 10.77 -1.45 42.19
C SER A 515 10.45 -0.12 42.89
N ASN A 516 9.19 0.33 42.88
CA ASN A 516 8.72 1.63 43.42
C ASN A 516 9.55 2.84 42.92
N LYS A 517 10.33 2.68 41.85
CA LYS A 517 11.22 3.70 41.27
C LYS A 517 11.02 3.76 39.77
N SER A 518 10.81 4.98 39.26
CA SER A 518 10.57 5.34 37.85
C SER A 518 9.46 4.55 37.13
N PRO A 519 8.76 5.15 36.17
CA PRO A 519 7.88 4.36 35.31
C PRO A 519 8.70 3.33 34.51
N LYS A 520 8.10 2.17 34.22
CA LYS A 520 8.65 1.12 33.36
C LYS A 520 8.18 1.36 31.92
N LEU A 521 9.11 1.33 30.97
CA LEU A 521 8.81 1.27 29.55
C LEU A 521 8.13 -0.06 29.24
N ILE A 522 6.94 0.01 28.64
CA ILE A 522 6.16 -1.18 28.25
C ILE A 522 6.33 -1.45 26.75
N SER A 523 6.40 -0.41 25.92
CA SER A 523 6.55 -0.56 24.47
C SER A 523 7.13 0.71 23.84
N SER A 524 7.73 0.57 22.65
CA SER A 524 8.16 1.68 21.82
C SER A 524 7.79 1.44 20.36
N SER A 525 7.33 2.48 19.67
CA SER A 525 6.97 2.45 18.25
C SER A 525 7.78 3.50 17.48
N GLU A 526 8.42 3.08 16.40
CA GLU A 526 9.21 3.96 15.53
C GLU A 526 8.49 4.32 14.23
N ASN A 527 7.48 3.54 13.82
CA ASN A 527 6.74 3.72 12.56
C ASN A 527 5.23 3.89 12.75
N GLY A 528 4.77 3.94 14.00
CA GLY A 528 3.35 4.05 14.33
C GLY A 528 2.85 5.50 14.46
N VAL A 529 3.74 6.49 14.51
CA VAL A 529 3.37 7.86 14.87
C VAL A 529 4.11 8.86 13.99
N PHE A 530 3.43 9.94 13.61
CA PHE A 530 4.00 11.02 12.83
C PHE A 530 3.66 12.39 13.40
N ARG A 531 4.51 13.38 13.14
CA ARG A 531 4.35 14.78 13.50
C ARG A 531 4.07 15.59 12.24
N VAL A 532 3.14 16.53 12.33
CA VAL A 532 2.83 17.51 11.29
C VAL A 532 2.85 18.91 11.90
N SER A 533 3.55 19.83 11.27
CA SER A 533 3.51 21.25 11.63
C SER A 533 2.41 21.96 10.85
N LEU A 534 1.42 22.49 11.55
CA LEU A 534 0.28 23.22 10.99
C LEU A 534 0.30 24.67 11.45
N ARG A 535 -0.12 25.61 10.61
CA ARG A 535 -0.25 27.01 11.01
C ARG A 535 -1.68 27.31 11.45
N GLU A 536 -1.91 27.44 12.76
CA GLU A 536 -3.22 27.83 13.33
C GLU A 536 -3.14 29.27 13.87
N LYS A 537 -3.97 30.20 13.36
CA LYS A 537 -4.11 31.58 13.86
C LYS A 537 -2.77 32.32 14.04
N ASN A 538 -1.92 32.32 13.00
CA ASN A 538 -0.57 32.91 13.00
C ASN A 538 0.47 32.27 13.93
N LYS A 539 0.19 31.09 14.50
CA LYS A 539 1.18 30.32 15.27
C LYS A 539 1.41 28.97 14.61
N ASP A 540 2.67 28.55 14.57
CA ASP A 540 3.00 27.18 14.17
C ASP A 540 2.68 26.25 15.34
N VAL A 541 1.80 25.28 15.08
CA VAL A 541 1.33 24.26 16.02
C VAL A 541 1.75 22.91 15.47
N SER A 542 2.59 22.20 16.22
CA SER A 542 2.90 20.80 15.91
C SER A 542 1.80 19.89 16.47
N LYS A 543 1.22 19.07 15.60
CA LYS A 543 0.34 17.96 15.97
C LYS A 543 1.06 16.66 15.75
N VAL A 544 0.76 15.68 16.59
CA VAL A 544 1.23 14.31 16.45
C VAL A 544 0.02 13.44 16.11
N GLY A 545 0.07 12.75 14.98
CA GLY A 545 -0.94 11.82 14.50
C GLY A 545 -0.55 10.38 14.80
N LEU A 546 -1.52 9.59 15.25
CA LEU A 546 -1.37 8.17 15.55
C LEU A 546 -1.87 7.33 14.38
N THR A 547 -1.09 6.36 13.92
CA THR A 547 -1.52 5.41 12.88
C THR A 547 -2.22 4.19 13.49
N LEU A 548 -2.94 3.44 12.67
CA LEU A 548 -3.53 2.16 13.08
C LEU A 548 -2.47 1.14 13.53
N ARG A 549 -1.28 1.18 12.93
CA ARG A 549 -0.15 0.36 13.37
C ARG A 549 0.21 0.64 14.82
N PHE A 550 0.33 1.91 15.20
CA PHE A 550 0.51 2.28 16.61
C PHE A 550 -0.66 1.82 17.47
N ALA A 551 -1.89 1.88 16.94
CA ALA A 551 -3.06 1.43 17.66
C ALA A 551 -2.92 -0.05 18.07
N TYR A 552 -2.47 -0.92 17.17
CA TYR A 552 -2.24 -2.33 17.46
C TYR A 552 -1.08 -2.53 18.44
N GLU A 553 0.07 -1.90 18.18
CA GLU A 553 1.26 -1.99 19.04
C GLU A 553 0.96 -1.52 20.48
N LEU A 554 0.14 -0.46 20.64
CA LEU A 554 -0.32 0.04 21.92
C LEU A 554 -1.34 -0.90 22.57
N LEU A 555 -2.27 -1.47 21.82
CA LEU A 555 -3.25 -2.42 22.36
C LEU A 555 -2.58 -3.68 22.89
N ASP A 556 -1.63 -4.23 22.14
CA ASP A 556 -0.88 -5.41 22.55
C ASP A 556 -0.02 -5.12 23.78
N ALA A 557 0.68 -3.98 23.79
CA ALA A 557 1.41 -3.51 24.98
C ALA A 557 0.51 -3.37 26.22
N LEU A 558 -0.72 -2.88 26.06
CA LEU A 558 -1.69 -2.76 27.16
C LEU A 558 -2.16 -4.13 27.66
N LYS A 559 -2.38 -5.12 26.77
CA LYS A 559 -2.75 -6.48 27.14
C LYS A 559 -1.62 -7.21 27.88
N ASP A 560 -0.39 -7.03 27.40
CA ASP A 560 0.80 -7.59 28.04
C ASP A 560 0.95 -7.00 29.45
N TYR A 561 0.85 -5.69 29.57
CA TYR A 561 0.92 -5.01 30.86
C TYR A 561 -0.22 -5.42 31.81
N TYR A 562 -1.45 -5.55 31.30
CA TYR A 562 -2.58 -6.06 32.09
C TYR A 562 -2.32 -7.46 32.65
N SER A 563 -1.71 -8.34 31.85
CA SER A 563 -1.33 -9.69 32.27
C SER A 563 -0.29 -9.67 33.38
N VAL A 564 0.73 -8.81 33.26
CA VAL A 564 1.74 -8.58 34.32
C VAL A 564 1.09 -8.08 35.61
N LEU A 565 0.15 -7.14 35.55
CA LEU A 565 -0.53 -6.64 36.74
C LEU A 565 -1.36 -7.72 37.44
N LYS A 566 -2.04 -8.59 36.69
CA LYS A 566 -2.79 -9.74 37.23
C LYS A 566 -1.87 -10.73 37.92
N GLU A 567 -0.72 -11.04 37.32
CA GLU A 567 0.27 -11.94 37.90
C GLU A 567 0.83 -11.36 39.22
N LEU A 568 1.23 -10.09 39.23
CA LEU A 568 1.72 -9.42 40.43
C LEU A 568 0.70 -9.40 41.58
N LYS A 569 -0.59 -9.23 41.26
CA LYS A 569 -1.68 -9.32 42.23
C LYS A 569 -1.84 -10.73 42.78
N THR A 570 -1.78 -11.73 41.92
CA THR A 570 -1.98 -13.14 42.28
C THR A 570 -0.81 -13.66 43.13
N ASN A 571 0.41 -13.26 42.79
CA ASN A 571 1.64 -13.72 43.44
C ASN A 571 2.00 -12.91 44.71
N GLY A 572 1.29 -11.82 45.01
CA GLY A 572 1.58 -10.95 46.16
C GLY A 572 2.95 -10.25 46.09
N GLN A 573 3.51 -10.11 44.88
CA GLN A 573 4.86 -9.56 44.64
C GLN A 573 4.88 -8.03 44.48
N ALA A 574 3.70 -7.40 44.45
CA ALA A 574 3.59 -5.96 44.28
C ALA A 574 3.89 -5.21 45.58
N THR A 575 4.73 -4.18 45.50
CA THR A 575 5.02 -3.27 46.63
C THR A 575 3.83 -2.35 46.96
N THR A 576 2.90 -2.17 46.02
CA THR A 576 1.65 -1.43 46.17
C THR A 576 0.50 -2.20 45.49
N ASP A 577 -0.72 -2.10 45.98
CA ASP A 577 -1.88 -2.82 45.41
C ASP A 577 -2.18 -2.37 43.96
N PRO A 578 -2.07 -3.26 42.95
CA PRO A 578 -2.34 -2.92 41.55
C PRO A 578 -3.83 -2.94 41.18
N SER A 579 -4.74 -3.28 42.11
CA SER A 579 -6.16 -3.53 41.82
C SER A 579 -6.88 -2.37 41.11
N LYS A 580 -6.54 -1.12 41.46
CA LYS A 580 -7.13 0.06 40.82
C LYS A 580 -6.69 0.19 39.35
N ASP A 581 -5.42 -0.05 39.07
CA ASP A 581 -4.87 0.08 37.72
C ASP A 581 -5.29 -1.10 36.83
N ILE A 582 -5.44 -2.31 37.39
CA ILE A 582 -6.03 -3.47 36.68
C ILE A 582 -7.40 -3.10 36.12
N GLY A 583 -8.30 -2.56 36.96
CA GLY A 583 -9.64 -2.18 36.52
C GLY A 583 -9.66 -1.05 35.49
N LEU A 584 -8.67 -0.14 35.53
CA LEU A 584 -8.55 0.96 34.57
C LEU A 584 -8.00 0.50 33.22
N VAL A 585 -6.94 -0.31 33.22
CA VAL A 585 -6.37 -0.89 32.00
C VAL A 585 -7.39 -1.80 31.32
N GLU A 586 -8.12 -2.62 32.08
CA GLU A 586 -9.22 -3.43 31.55
C GLU A 586 -10.32 -2.58 30.92
N ALA A 587 -10.75 -1.51 31.60
CA ALA A 587 -11.75 -0.60 31.05
C ALA A 587 -11.26 0.13 29.79
N LEU A 588 -9.96 0.44 29.70
CA LEU A 588 -9.34 1.03 28.53
C LEU A 588 -9.27 0.03 27.37
N ILE A 589 -8.82 -1.21 27.60
CA ILE A 589 -8.78 -2.29 26.60
C ILE A 589 -10.18 -2.54 26.02
N ASN A 590 -11.20 -2.62 26.88
CA ASN A 590 -12.59 -2.90 26.49
C ASN A 590 -13.25 -1.77 25.69
N ARG A 591 -12.65 -0.57 25.68
CA ARG A 591 -13.16 0.61 24.97
C ARG A 591 -12.05 1.29 24.17
N TYR A 592 -11.06 0.49 23.78
CA TYR A 592 -9.83 0.99 23.20
C TYR A 592 -10.10 1.60 21.82
N ASP A 593 -10.98 0.96 21.04
CA ASP A 593 -11.51 1.47 19.79
C ASP A 593 -12.04 2.90 19.96
N LYS A 594 -13.01 3.11 20.85
CA LYS A 594 -13.64 4.40 21.07
C LYS A 594 -12.64 5.44 21.54
N TRP A 595 -11.70 5.06 22.42
CA TRP A 595 -10.63 5.94 22.87
C TRP A 595 -9.70 6.32 21.71
N PHE A 596 -9.20 5.36 20.95
CA PHE A 596 -8.27 5.59 19.86
C PHE A 596 -8.87 6.48 18.78
N PHE A 597 -10.10 6.17 18.31
CA PHE A 597 -10.77 6.97 17.30
C PHE A 597 -11.12 8.39 17.79
N SER A 598 -11.24 8.62 19.10
CA SER A 598 -11.43 9.96 19.68
C SER A 598 -10.12 10.74 19.89
N ASN A 599 -8.96 10.08 19.81
CA ASN A 599 -7.64 10.65 20.13
C ASN A 599 -6.60 10.41 19.03
N GLN A 600 -7.02 10.42 17.76
CA GLN A 600 -6.15 10.17 16.60
C GLN A 600 -5.02 11.19 16.43
N SER A 601 -5.12 12.36 17.07
CA SER A 601 -4.02 13.31 17.14
C SER A 601 -4.06 14.14 18.41
N PHE A 602 -2.90 14.65 18.81
CA PHE A 602 -2.77 15.57 19.93
C PHE A 602 -1.81 16.72 19.59
N LYS A 603 -2.00 17.86 20.27
CA LYS A 603 -1.08 19.00 20.18
C LYS A 603 0.17 18.68 20.99
N GLU A 604 1.34 18.84 20.37
CA GLU A 604 2.62 18.69 21.07
C GLU A 604 2.74 19.80 22.12
N SER A 605 2.88 19.41 23.39
CA SER A 605 3.12 20.36 24.48
C SER A 605 4.56 20.86 24.38
N ILE A 606 4.77 22.18 24.38
CA ILE A 606 6.10 22.83 24.33
C ILE A 606 6.89 22.64 25.67
N GLN A 607 6.35 21.90 26.63
CA GLN A 607 7.01 21.66 27.92
C GLN A 607 8.21 20.70 27.79
N LYS A 608 9.18 20.87 28.70
CA LYS A 608 10.49 20.16 28.71
C LYS A 608 10.41 18.63 28.80
N ASP A 609 9.24 18.06 29.11
CA ASP A 609 8.95 16.63 29.09
C ASP A 609 7.61 16.41 28.36
N PRO A 610 7.61 15.90 27.10
CA PRO A 610 6.40 15.69 26.30
C PRO A 610 5.65 14.41 26.71
N ALA A 611 5.41 14.25 28.01
CA ALA A 611 4.64 13.13 28.55
C ALA A 611 3.15 13.47 28.50
N ILE A 612 2.40 12.72 27.70
CA ILE A 612 0.96 12.84 27.54
C ILE A 612 0.29 11.80 28.42
N GLU A 613 -0.49 12.30 29.37
CA GLU A 613 -1.28 11.46 30.27
C GLU A 613 -2.53 10.93 29.55
N ILE A 614 -2.63 9.61 29.43
CA ILE A 614 -3.84 8.94 28.94
C ILE A 614 -4.91 9.03 30.03
N LYS A 615 -5.82 10.01 29.92
CA LYS A 615 -7.01 10.08 30.78
C LYS A 615 -8.17 9.34 30.13
N PRO A 616 -8.81 8.38 30.82
CA PRO A 616 -10.14 7.93 30.43
C PRO A 616 -11.10 9.10 30.67
N ASN A 617 -11.54 9.79 29.61
CA ASN A 617 -12.38 11.01 29.68
C ASN A 617 -13.80 10.81 30.26
N TRP A 618 -14.09 9.69 30.93
CA TRP A 618 -15.44 9.29 31.35
C TRP A 618 -15.68 9.13 32.86
N LYS A 619 -14.73 9.47 33.75
CA LYS A 619 -15.03 9.66 35.19
C LYS A 619 -14.17 10.76 35.83
N PRO A 620 -14.77 11.65 36.65
CA PRO A 620 -14.00 12.58 37.49
C PRO A 620 -13.40 11.80 38.66
N GLY A 621 -12.11 11.48 38.56
CA GLY A 621 -11.34 10.81 39.60
C GLY A 621 -9.91 10.58 39.12
N ALA A 622 -8.98 11.40 39.60
CA ALA A 622 -7.59 11.38 39.16
C ALA A 622 -6.95 9.99 39.33
N LEU A 623 -6.18 9.58 38.33
CA LEU A 623 -5.14 8.58 38.48
C LEU A 623 -4.19 9.04 39.60
N SER A 624 -3.75 8.11 40.46
CA SER A 624 -2.68 8.46 41.43
C SER A 624 -1.32 8.61 40.73
N THR A 625 -1.16 7.96 39.57
CA THR A 625 -0.09 8.18 38.60
C THR A 625 -0.62 7.78 37.22
N PRO A 626 -0.51 8.61 36.17
CA PRO A 626 -1.05 8.27 34.86
C PRO A 626 -0.23 7.30 34.02
N LEU A 627 -0.89 6.62 33.09
CA LEU A 627 -0.25 6.05 31.90
C LEU A 627 0.30 7.21 31.06
N LEU A 628 1.61 7.21 30.81
CA LEU A 628 2.30 8.31 30.13
C LEU A 628 2.79 7.83 28.76
N ILE A 629 2.34 8.52 27.72
CA ILE A 629 2.94 8.40 26.39
C ILE A 629 4.01 9.48 26.29
N ASN A 630 5.28 9.09 26.17
CA ASN A 630 6.37 10.03 25.95
C ASN A 630 6.71 10.06 24.46
N VAL A 631 6.68 11.24 23.85
CA VAL A 631 7.03 11.40 22.43
C VAL A 631 8.48 11.87 22.34
N LEU A 632 9.36 10.99 21.88
CA LEU A 632 10.77 11.33 21.73
C LEU A 632 11.04 11.77 20.29
N THR A 633 11.47 13.03 20.13
CA THR A 633 12.09 13.45 18.89
C THR A 633 13.49 12.85 18.84
N THR A 634 13.74 11.94 17.90
CA THR A 634 15.07 11.42 17.64
C THR A 634 15.99 12.59 17.26
N LYS A 635 16.91 12.97 18.15
CA LYS A 635 18.12 13.68 17.72
C LYS A 635 19.01 12.61 17.09
N SER A 636 19.20 12.65 15.78
CA SER A 636 20.19 11.83 15.11
C SER A 636 21.58 12.11 15.72
N ALA A 637 22.13 11.14 16.45
CA ALA A 637 23.55 11.14 16.80
C ALA A 637 24.34 10.68 15.56
N PRO A 638 25.53 11.25 15.28
CA PRO A 638 26.36 10.77 14.19
C PRO A 638 26.90 9.38 14.53
N LEU A 639 26.71 8.43 13.63
CA LEU A 639 27.36 7.11 13.67
C LEU A 639 28.87 7.30 13.42
N GLU A 640 29.69 7.11 14.45
CA GLU A 640 31.12 6.81 14.29
C GLU A 640 31.25 5.32 13.94
N GLU A 641 31.65 5.03 12.71
CA GLU A 641 32.01 3.67 12.28
C GLU A 641 33.39 3.28 12.84
N SER A 642 33.42 2.30 13.73
CA SER A 642 34.64 1.57 14.08
C SER A 642 34.89 0.45 13.05
N ILE A 643 35.86 0.64 12.16
CA ILE A 643 36.35 -0.40 11.24
C ILE A 643 37.26 -1.37 12.02
N PRO A 644 37.04 -2.70 12.00
CA PRO A 644 38.02 -3.66 12.50
C PRO A 644 39.12 -3.91 11.45
N ASN A 645 40.37 -3.68 11.84
CA ASN A 645 41.58 -4.08 11.11
C ASN A 645 41.64 -5.61 10.95
N ALA A 646 41.60 -6.10 9.71
CA ALA A 646 41.93 -7.49 9.39
C ALA A 646 42.66 -7.58 8.04
N GLU A 647 43.90 -7.09 7.98
CA GLU A 647 44.86 -7.47 6.95
C GLU A 647 46.24 -7.68 7.58
N LYS A 648 46.55 -8.95 7.89
CA LYS A 648 47.91 -9.49 7.98
C LYS A 648 47.81 -11.00 8.12
N GLN A 649 47.97 -11.71 7.01
CA GLN A 649 48.64 -13.01 6.85
C GLN A 649 48.08 -13.72 5.62
N ASN A 650 48.77 -13.60 4.49
CA ASN A 650 49.18 -14.75 3.68
C ASN A 650 50.13 -14.27 2.59
N LYS A 651 51.42 -14.41 2.89
CA LYS A 651 52.54 -14.35 1.95
C LYS A 651 53.06 -15.77 1.89
N VAL A 652 52.71 -16.53 0.86
CA VAL A 652 53.36 -17.80 0.53
C VAL A 652 53.77 -17.73 -0.93
N GLU A 653 55.09 -17.78 -1.07
CA GLU A 653 55.93 -18.17 -2.20
C GLU A 653 55.24 -18.77 -3.42
N LEU A 654 55.55 -18.19 -4.58
CA LEU A 654 55.74 -18.94 -5.83
C LEU A 654 57.01 -18.40 -6.48
N ASP A 655 58.08 -19.18 -6.33
CA ASP A 655 59.33 -19.06 -7.07
C ASP A 655 59.21 -19.82 -8.39
N GLU A 656 59.79 -19.19 -9.40
CA GLU A 656 60.21 -19.60 -10.75
C GLU A 656 60.07 -21.08 -11.18
N THR A 657 59.62 -21.30 -12.43
CA THR A 657 60.48 -21.92 -13.47
C THR A 657 59.83 -21.93 -14.88
N HIS A 658 60.71 -21.72 -15.85
CA HIS A 658 60.61 -21.79 -17.32
C HIS A 658 59.59 -22.75 -17.97
N SER A 659 58.83 -22.23 -18.95
CA SER A 659 58.89 -22.56 -20.41
C SER A 659 57.85 -21.78 -21.19
#